data_AF-A0A0D8FX39-F1
#
_entry.id   AF-A0A0D8FX39-F1
#
_cell.length_a   1.000
_cell.length_b   1.000
_cell.length_c   1.000
_cell.angle_alpha   90.00
_cell.angle_beta   90.00
_cell.angle_gamma   90.00
#
_symmetry.space_group_name_H-M   'P 1'
#
loop_
_entity.id
_entity.type
_entity.pdbx_description
1 polymer ?
#
loop_
_entity_poly.entity_id
_entity_poly.type
_entity_poly.pdbx_seq_one_letter_code
_entity_poly.pdbx_strand_id
1 'polypeptide(L)'
;MSATDELLAARTRLLVQVDEAARLIAPLWPLSTVIAVNPLWDLRQMPFAEAVTYASRVLGICGYPSRTLFAEEYASQRITNDDLREALGDCPVAHGGKGIDDVVVLTATERHDLAHGTEFAATTDREVAKWSAAFLADMVPIHAAGGFYAAWRAIIPSDPAIRRILGKSGRSRLAELPIQPEDAILLGLDRLGVPEEDRIAELARQLARMPGWAGHAKWRSRWAAPYQPGPALHLVDYLAVRLSYEAALSVVATDEEGAMGSSAFYQHHRELDEAHRSCEVRRLEPPRVDVEAIPSDVREELFALSGAEAAQVWLRAYEGHYRDRLLDSLNTEVDGLSTQAPSAQAVFCIDVRSEGLRRHLEAVGPYETFGFAGFFALPIRHQPWGTTEAVDLCPVLLRPGSKTMEKPYSADVTASRHLRGRQVEAGARMMFDTAKKAAVSPFILAEATGFLAGPISATKTFFPGSYAKLRSALRASLAPSVATVIETDPTDGGMSDEEQALFAETALTTMGLTRDFASLVLLCGHGSTTENNPYASALDCGACGGNRGGASARAAAWILNRMRTRELLAQRGISIPGETVFVAGEHDTATDTVAIYDLHLVPRSHRDGIAVLVADLERAGTALAKERARLLPGVKKGRNAVTQVAARSTDWAQVQPEWGLARNAAFIVAPRSVTAGVDLEGRCFLHSYDASVDPDGVALETILTAPMVVAHWINAQYYFSTVDPELLSAGDKTVHNIVAGVGVVAGAGGDLKVGLPLQSLFESGRTYHEPLRLLTVVQAPRVRLDAVINRNPVLRELFDGQWVHLAARDDEHDTWKIRRSDGSWVQWRPAATYTEEVSTHG
;
A
#
# COMPACT_ATOMS: atom_id res chain seq x y z
N MET A 1 42.14 -23.97 -1.48
CA MET A 1 41.70 -22.61 -1.10
C MET A 1 42.21 -22.34 0.31
N SER A 2 42.48 -21.09 0.69
CA SER A 2 42.76 -20.81 2.11
C SER A 2 41.47 -20.95 2.92
N ALA A 3 41.55 -21.26 4.23
CA ALA A 3 40.37 -21.34 5.10
C ALA A 3 39.55 -20.03 5.12
N THR A 4 40.21 -18.90 4.86
CA THR A 4 39.57 -17.58 4.71
C THR A 4 38.75 -17.46 3.42
N ASP A 5 39.24 -18.03 2.32
CA ASP A 5 38.51 -18.02 1.03
C ASP A 5 37.27 -18.93 1.09
N GLU A 6 37.36 -20.07 1.77
CA GLU A 6 36.23 -20.99 1.98
C GLU A 6 35.13 -20.34 2.83
N LEU A 7 35.51 -19.64 3.90
CA LEU A 7 34.56 -18.92 4.75
C LEU A 7 33.88 -17.78 3.99
N LEU A 8 34.64 -17.00 3.21
CA LEU A 8 34.07 -15.93 2.39
C LEU A 8 33.08 -16.49 1.36
N ALA A 9 33.43 -17.58 0.68
CA ALA A 9 32.53 -18.25 -0.26
C ALA A 9 31.26 -18.77 0.40
N ALA A 10 31.36 -19.35 1.62
CA ALA A 10 30.20 -19.79 2.39
C ALA A 10 29.27 -18.63 2.76
N ARG A 11 29.82 -17.49 3.20
CA ARG A 11 29.03 -16.28 3.48
C ARG A 11 28.34 -15.73 2.23
N THR A 12 29.03 -15.67 1.09
CA THR A 12 28.42 -15.22 -0.16
C THR A 12 27.27 -16.13 -0.58
N ARG A 13 27.43 -17.46 -0.49
CA ARG A 13 26.33 -18.41 -0.76
C ARG A 13 25.16 -18.19 0.19
N LEU A 14 25.42 -18.02 1.49
CA LEU A 14 24.37 -17.74 2.48
C LEU A 14 23.59 -16.47 2.13
N LEU A 15 24.25 -15.38 1.75
CA LEU A 15 23.56 -14.12 1.42
C LEU A 15 22.61 -14.28 0.23
N VAL A 16 22.97 -15.11 -0.76
CA VAL A 16 22.07 -15.47 -1.87
C VAL A 16 20.87 -16.29 -1.36
N GLN A 17 21.11 -17.28 -0.48
CA GLN A 17 20.04 -18.08 0.12
C GLN A 17 19.07 -17.23 0.96
N VAL A 18 19.59 -16.25 1.72
CA VAL A 18 18.79 -15.28 2.47
C VAL A 18 17.99 -14.40 1.52
N ASP A 19 18.59 -13.96 0.41
CA ASP A 19 17.90 -13.12 -0.58
C ASP A 19 16.72 -13.85 -1.24
N GLU A 20 16.92 -15.12 -1.55
CA GLU A 20 15.92 -16.02 -2.12
C GLU A 20 14.81 -16.36 -1.12
N ALA A 21 15.17 -16.73 0.12
CA ALA A 21 14.22 -16.98 1.20
C ALA A 21 13.33 -15.77 1.50
N ALA A 22 13.87 -14.56 1.39
CA ALA A 22 13.13 -13.32 1.64
C ALA A 22 12.07 -12.99 0.58
N ARG A 23 12.03 -13.68 -0.58
CA ARG A 23 11.03 -13.44 -1.64
C ARG A 23 9.60 -13.71 -1.17
N LEU A 24 9.42 -14.55 -0.15
CA LEU A 24 8.10 -14.85 0.41
C LEU A 24 7.51 -13.74 1.27
N ILE A 25 8.31 -12.76 1.71
CA ILE A 25 7.89 -11.74 2.67
C ILE A 25 7.80 -10.38 1.98
N ALA A 26 6.67 -9.70 2.06
CA ALA A 26 6.58 -8.34 1.56
C ALA A 26 7.37 -7.35 2.44
N PRO A 27 8.03 -6.34 1.85
CA PRO A 27 8.64 -5.26 2.64
C PRO A 27 7.57 -4.46 3.40
N LEU A 28 7.89 -4.06 4.64
CA LEU A 28 7.01 -3.27 5.51
C LEU A 28 7.65 -1.91 5.82
N TRP A 29 7.02 -0.83 5.32
CA TRP A 29 7.49 0.54 5.52
C TRP A 29 7.16 1.06 6.92
N PRO A 30 7.96 2.01 7.46
CA PRO A 30 7.64 2.71 8.71
C PRO A 30 6.29 3.43 8.66
N LEU A 31 5.69 3.67 9.84
CA LEU A 31 4.37 4.30 9.96
C LEU A 31 4.31 5.71 9.34
N SER A 32 5.43 6.42 9.29
CA SER A 32 5.54 7.75 8.68
C SER A 32 5.38 7.75 7.16
N THR A 33 5.59 6.60 6.50
CA THR A 33 5.59 6.45 5.05
C THR A 33 4.98 5.11 4.67
N VAL A 34 3.90 4.69 5.36
CA VAL A 34 3.20 3.45 5.01
C VAL A 34 2.68 3.61 3.61
N ILE A 35 2.97 2.61 2.80
CA ILE A 35 2.43 2.48 1.46
C ILE A 35 1.75 1.14 1.34
N ALA A 36 0.77 1.07 0.43
CA ALA A 36 0.17 -0.19 0.10
C ALA A 36 1.11 -1.05 -0.75
N VAL A 37 1.11 -2.35 -0.49
CA VAL A 37 1.99 -3.33 -1.15
C VAL A 37 1.20 -4.62 -1.35
N ASN A 38 1.37 -5.26 -2.50
CA ASN A 38 0.93 -6.64 -2.68
C ASN A 38 1.76 -7.57 -1.77
N PRO A 39 1.16 -8.26 -0.76
CA PRO A 39 1.89 -9.15 0.14
C PRO A 39 2.66 -10.27 -0.57
N LEU A 40 2.23 -10.64 -1.77
CA LEU A 40 2.82 -11.69 -2.60
C LEU A 40 3.55 -11.12 -3.83
N TRP A 41 3.96 -9.84 -3.81
CA TRP A 41 4.56 -9.15 -4.95
C TRP A 41 5.75 -9.88 -5.59
N ASP A 42 6.60 -10.49 -4.76
CA ASP A 42 7.81 -11.19 -5.23
C ASP A 42 7.52 -12.61 -5.75
N LEU A 43 6.27 -13.08 -5.66
CA LEU A 43 5.77 -14.31 -6.29
C LEU A 43 5.09 -14.05 -7.64
N ARG A 44 5.02 -12.81 -8.11
CA ARG A 44 4.30 -12.43 -9.34
C ARG A 44 4.76 -13.16 -10.62
N GLN A 45 5.95 -13.76 -10.60
CA GLN A 45 6.44 -14.57 -11.72
C GLN A 45 5.66 -15.87 -11.89
N MET A 46 4.98 -16.33 -10.83
CA MET A 46 4.02 -17.42 -10.89
C MET A 46 2.64 -16.85 -11.26
N PRO A 47 1.81 -17.59 -12.01
CA PRO A 47 0.40 -17.28 -12.14
C PRO A 47 -0.26 -17.10 -10.77
N PHE A 48 -1.23 -16.19 -10.66
CA PHE A 48 -1.88 -15.85 -9.38
C PHE A 48 -2.33 -17.07 -8.58
N ALA A 49 -2.97 -18.05 -9.23
CA ALA A 49 -3.46 -19.25 -8.56
C ALA A 49 -2.35 -20.13 -8.00
N GLU A 50 -1.24 -20.26 -8.74
CA GLU A 50 -0.05 -20.99 -8.28
C GLU A 50 0.63 -20.26 -7.13
N ALA A 51 0.77 -18.94 -7.22
CA ALA A 51 1.37 -18.11 -6.17
C ALA A 51 0.57 -18.14 -4.87
N VAL A 52 -0.77 -18.04 -4.94
CA VAL A 52 -1.64 -18.17 -3.78
C VAL A 52 -1.52 -19.56 -3.18
N THR A 53 -1.56 -20.61 -4.02
CA THR A 53 -1.41 -21.99 -3.55
C THR A 53 -0.06 -22.20 -2.85
N TYR A 54 1.02 -21.69 -3.43
CA TYR A 54 2.36 -21.75 -2.84
C TYR A 54 2.44 -20.96 -1.52
N ALA A 55 1.93 -19.73 -1.49
CA ALA A 55 1.94 -18.90 -0.30
C ALA A 55 1.07 -19.47 0.83
N SER A 56 -0.10 -20.04 0.51
CA SER A 56 -0.94 -20.75 1.47
C SER A 56 -0.21 -21.91 2.13
N ARG A 57 0.63 -22.65 1.38
CA ARG A 57 1.42 -23.76 1.92
C ARG A 57 2.55 -23.33 2.84
N VAL A 58 3.23 -22.21 2.53
CA VAL A 58 4.42 -21.80 3.28
C VAL A 58 4.10 -20.83 4.43
N LEU A 59 3.12 -19.94 4.21
CA LEU A 59 2.73 -18.90 5.16
C LEU A 59 1.46 -19.25 5.94
N GLY A 60 0.73 -20.30 5.56
CA GLY A 60 -0.54 -20.68 6.19
C GLY A 60 -1.71 -19.71 5.88
N ILE A 61 -1.54 -18.85 4.87
CA ILE A 61 -2.52 -17.81 4.51
C ILE A 61 -3.70 -18.36 3.69
N CYS A 62 -4.85 -17.70 3.78
CA CYS A 62 -5.98 -17.90 2.89
C CYS A 62 -5.97 -16.87 1.76
N GLY A 63 -5.52 -17.24 0.55
CA GLY A 63 -5.44 -16.27 -0.56
C GLY A 63 -6.69 -16.12 -1.42
N TYR A 64 -7.82 -16.73 -1.03
CA TYR A 64 -9.11 -16.59 -1.72
C TYR A 64 -10.21 -16.13 -0.74
N PRO A 65 -11.25 -15.43 -1.23
CA PRO A 65 -12.40 -15.07 -0.39
C PRO A 65 -13.06 -16.28 0.27
N SER A 66 -13.65 -16.04 1.44
CA SER A 66 -14.28 -17.10 2.22
C SER A 66 -15.48 -17.72 1.49
N ARG A 67 -15.74 -19.00 1.80
CA ARG A 67 -16.94 -19.72 1.35
C ARG A 67 -18.24 -18.96 1.66
N THR A 68 -18.31 -18.35 2.84
CA THR A 68 -19.48 -17.58 3.29
C THR A 68 -19.70 -16.36 2.40
N LEU A 69 -18.62 -15.65 2.05
CA LEU A 69 -18.69 -14.52 1.13
C LEU A 69 -19.26 -14.97 -0.22
N PHE A 70 -18.68 -16.00 -0.85
CA PHE A 70 -19.19 -16.47 -2.15
C PHE A 70 -20.67 -16.90 -2.09
N ALA A 71 -21.10 -17.56 -1.01
CA ALA A 71 -22.49 -17.95 -0.83
C ALA A 71 -23.42 -16.73 -0.68
N GLU A 72 -22.99 -15.69 0.06
CA GLU A 72 -23.72 -14.43 0.21
C GLU A 72 -23.82 -13.67 -1.12
N GLU A 73 -22.72 -13.62 -1.88
CA GLU A 73 -22.66 -12.97 -3.18
C GLU A 73 -23.55 -13.66 -4.22
N TYR A 74 -23.55 -15.00 -4.25
CA TYR A 74 -24.45 -15.81 -5.07
C TYR A 74 -25.92 -15.61 -4.68
N ALA A 75 -26.23 -15.65 -3.38
CA ALA A 75 -27.59 -15.38 -2.88
C ALA A 75 -28.07 -13.97 -3.23
N SER A 76 -27.15 -13.00 -3.35
CA SER A 76 -27.45 -11.62 -3.76
C SER A 76 -27.48 -11.40 -5.28
N GLN A 77 -27.27 -12.45 -6.08
CA GLN A 77 -27.18 -12.41 -7.55
C GLN A 77 -26.04 -11.54 -8.08
N ARG A 78 -25.00 -11.32 -7.27
CA ARG A 78 -23.72 -10.75 -7.70
C ARG A 78 -22.72 -11.81 -8.16
N ILE A 79 -23.09 -13.07 -8.05
CA ILE A 79 -22.56 -14.21 -8.79
C ILE A 79 -23.77 -14.95 -9.34
N THR A 80 -23.82 -15.15 -10.65
CA THR A 80 -24.91 -15.87 -11.31
C THR A 80 -24.45 -17.21 -11.87
N ASN A 81 -25.38 -18.04 -12.31
CA ASN A 81 -25.05 -19.31 -12.97
C ASN A 81 -24.33 -19.10 -14.30
N ASP A 82 -24.63 -18.01 -15.01
CA ASP A 82 -23.95 -17.69 -16.27
C ASP A 82 -22.51 -17.24 -16.01
N ASP A 83 -22.27 -16.47 -14.93
CA ASP A 83 -20.92 -16.11 -14.51
C ASP A 83 -20.08 -17.37 -14.15
N LEU A 84 -20.70 -18.35 -13.50
CA LEU A 84 -20.06 -19.63 -13.17
C LEU A 84 -19.74 -20.47 -14.43
N ARG A 85 -20.64 -20.51 -15.42
CA ARG A 85 -20.40 -21.19 -16.70
C ARG A 85 -19.24 -20.56 -17.47
N GLU A 86 -19.20 -19.23 -17.56
CA GLU A 86 -18.09 -18.51 -18.19
C GLU A 86 -16.76 -18.83 -17.48
N ALA A 87 -16.76 -18.77 -16.15
CA ALA A 87 -15.57 -19.03 -15.35
C ALA A 87 -15.05 -20.48 -15.49
N LEU A 88 -15.94 -21.47 -15.64
CA LEU A 88 -15.60 -22.87 -15.91
C LEU A 88 -14.99 -23.05 -17.31
N GLY A 89 -15.59 -22.46 -18.35
CA GLY A 89 -15.09 -22.56 -19.72
C GLY A 89 -13.67 -21.99 -19.91
N ASP A 90 -13.32 -21.01 -19.07
CA ASP A 90 -12.01 -20.36 -19.06
C ASP A 90 -11.01 -21.00 -18.09
N CYS A 91 -11.42 -22.00 -17.31
CA CYS A 91 -10.53 -22.66 -16.36
C CYS A 91 -9.69 -23.68 -17.12
N PRO A 92 -8.37 -23.48 -17.29
CA PRO A 92 -7.53 -24.54 -17.82
C PRO A 92 -7.51 -25.61 -16.73
N VAL A 93 -8.30 -26.66 -16.91
CA VAL A 93 -8.28 -27.80 -15.99
C VAL A 93 -6.86 -28.34 -16.06
N ALA A 94 -6.08 -28.10 -15.00
CA ALA A 94 -4.72 -28.59 -14.91
C ALA A 94 -4.78 -30.10 -14.65
N HIS A 95 -5.11 -30.88 -15.68
CA HIS A 95 -4.93 -32.32 -15.66
C HIS A 95 -3.44 -32.61 -15.57
N GLY A 96 -2.94 -32.78 -14.34
CA GLY A 96 -1.67 -33.44 -14.09
C GLY A 96 -0.42 -32.56 -14.12
N GLY A 97 -0.49 -31.32 -13.64
CA GLY A 97 0.73 -30.63 -13.22
C GLY A 97 1.38 -31.42 -12.10
N LYS A 98 2.50 -32.10 -12.37
CA LYS A 98 3.34 -32.71 -11.33
C LYS A 98 3.65 -31.62 -10.31
N GLY A 99 3.10 -31.76 -9.11
CA GLY A 99 3.26 -30.80 -8.03
C GLY A 99 4.74 -30.51 -7.81
N ILE A 100 5.06 -29.24 -7.67
CA ILE A 100 6.26 -28.80 -6.96
C ILE A 100 6.27 -29.60 -5.65
N ASP A 101 7.33 -30.38 -5.41
CA ASP A 101 7.42 -31.38 -4.34
C ASP A 101 6.89 -30.85 -2.99
N ASP A 102 5.94 -31.59 -2.40
CA ASP A 102 5.11 -31.22 -1.25
C ASP A 102 5.86 -31.22 0.09
N VAL A 103 6.62 -30.16 0.40
CA VAL A 103 7.24 -30.00 1.73
C VAL A 103 6.70 -28.75 2.43
N VAL A 104 5.83 -28.94 3.42
CA VAL A 104 5.60 -27.94 4.47
C VAL A 104 6.86 -27.95 5.33
N VAL A 105 7.55 -26.82 5.47
CA VAL A 105 8.75 -26.74 6.30
C VAL A 105 8.35 -26.08 7.61
N LEU A 106 8.42 -26.82 8.72
CA LEU A 106 8.33 -26.25 10.06
C LEU A 106 9.74 -25.92 10.56
N THR A 107 9.86 -25.01 11.53
CA THR A 107 11.15 -24.80 12.21
C THR A 107 11.39 -25.90 13.26
N ALA A 108 12.63 -26.07 13.74
CA ALA A 108 12.95 -27.08 14.75
C ALA A 108 12.13 -26.92 16.05
N THR A 109 11.90 -25.69 16.48
CA THR A 109 11.08 -25.35 17.65
C THR A 109 9.59 -25.59 17.42
N GLU A 110 9.07 -25.35 16.20
CA GLU A 110 7.68 -25.70 15.87
C GLU A 110 7.45 -27.21 15.91
N ARG A 111 8.40 -27.98 15.38
CA ARG A 111 8.32 -29.45 15.41
C ARG A 111 8.38 -29.98 16.83
N HIS A 112 9.24 -29.40 17.67
CA HIS A 112 9.30 -29.76 19.09
C HIS A 112 8.00 -29.39 19.84
N ASP A 113 7.44 -28.21 19.57
CA ASP A 113 6.16 -27.79 20.15
C ASP A 113 5.02 -28.74 19.75
N LEU A 114 4.99 -29.23 18.51
CA LEU A 114 4.02 -30.23 18.07
C LEU A 114 4.23 -31.61 18.73
N ALA A 115 5.48 -32.04 18.90
CA ALA A 115 5.80 -33.35 19.47
C ALA A 115 5.56 -33.41 20.99
N HIS A 116 5.83 -32.31 21.70
CA HIS A 116 5.90 -32.30 23.17
C HIS A 116 4.95 -31.31 23.85
N GLY A 117 4.23 -30.48 23.09
CA GLY A 117 3.32 -29.46 23.64
C GLY A 117 4.04 -28.31 24.35
N THR A 118 5.30 -28.04 23.99
CA THR A 118 6.05 -26.88 24.48
C THR A 118 5.63 -25.58 23.76
N GLU A 119 6.23 -24.45 24.16
CA GLU A 119 6.04 -23.14 23.53
C GLU A 119 7.38 -22.49 23.12
N PHE A 120 8.31 -23.30 22.61
CA PHE A 120 9.64 -22.85 22.21
C PHE A 120 9.60 -21.94 20.98
N ALA A 121 8.73 -22.21 20.01
CA ALA A 121 8.57 -21.35 18.84
C ALA A 121 8.01 -19.98 19.27
N ALA A 122 6.94 -19.99 20.08
CA ALA A 122 6.33 -18.77 20.62
C ALA A 122 7.31 -17.98 21.53
N THR A 123 8.17 -18.69 22.26
CA THR A 123 9.22 -18.07 23.08
C THR A 123 10.29 -17.40 22.22
N THR A 124 10.73 -18.05 21.15
CA THR A 124 11.66 -17.46 20.17
C THR A 124 11.07 -16.18 19.56
N ASP A 125 9.81 -16.23 19.12
CA ASP A 125 9.14 -15.08 18.52
C ASP A 125 9.03 -13.91 19.49
N ARG A 126 8.61 -14.17 20.72
CA ARG A 126 8.50 -13.15 21.77
C ARG A 126 9.84 -12.47 22.08
N GLU A 127 10.93 -13.25 22.16
CA GLU A 127 12.25 -12.71 22.47
C GLU A 127 12.82 -11.89 21.31
N VAL A 128 12.70 -12.39 20.07
CA VAL A 128 13.15 -11.66 18.87
C VAL A 128 12.35 -10.36 18.70
N ALA A 129 11.03 -10.39 18.87
CA ALA A 129 10.18 -9.20 18.79
C ALA A 129 10.54 -8.17 19.88
N LYS A 130 10.76 -8.61 21.12
CA LYS A 130 11.19 -7.76 22.24
C LYS A 130 12.49 -7.03 21.92
N TRP A 131 13.51 -7.75 21.45
CA TRP A 131 14.81 -7.15 21.16
C TRP A 131 14.79 -6.29 19.90
N SER A 132 14.02 -6.66 18.88
CA SER A 132 13.81 -5.83 17.68
C SER A 132 13.16 -4.49 18.05
N ALA A 133 12.12 -4.52 18.87
CA ALA A 133 11.45 -3.33 19.38
C ALA A 133 12.39 -2.46 20.23
N ALA A 134 13.14 -3.07 21.16
CA ALA A 134 14.06 -2.35 22.03
C ALA A 134 15.22 -1.69 21.24
N PHE A 135 15.75 -2.37 20.24
CA PHE A 135 16.81 -1.86 19.37
C PHE A 135 16.33 -0.66 18.55
N LEU A 136 15.18 -0.78 17.88
CA LEU A 136 14.63 0.31 17.05
C LEU A 136 14.14 1.49 17.89
N ALA A 137 13.72 1.26 19.13
CA ALA A 137 13.35 2.32 20.07
C ALA A 137 14.57 3.07 20.64
N ASP A 138 15.80 2.69 20.29
CA ASP A 138 17.04 3.29 20.81
C ASP A 138 17.14 3.19 22.35
N MET A 139 16.53 2.14 22.92
CA MET A 139 16.47 1.88 24.37
C MET A 139 17.62 0.97 24.84
N VAL A 140 18.44 0.48 23.92
CA VAL A 140 19.56 -0.42 24.18
C VAL A 140 20.86 0.39 24.17
N PRO A 141 21.52 0.61 25.32
CA PRO A 141 22.71 1.45 25.44
C PRO A 141 23.99 0.73 24.95
N ILE A 142 23.96 0.17 23.75
CA ILE A 142 25.14 -0.37 23.09
C ILE A 142 25.34 0.36 21.78
N HIS A 143 26.52 0.96 21.67
CA HIS A 143 26.92 1.77 20.52
C HIS A 143 26.55 1.09 19.21
N ALA A 144 25.73 1.79 18.43
CA ALA A 144 25.18 1.44 17.12
C ALA A 144 26.24 1.13 16.03
N ALA A 145 27.51 0.93 16.39
CA ALA A 145 28.62 0.72 15.48
C ALA A 145 28.67 -0.71 14.86
N GLY A 146 27.84 -1.66 15.33
CA GLY A 146 27.90 -3.06 14.89
C GLY A 146 26.60 -3.69 14.38
N GLY A 147 25.50 -2.94 14.25
CA GLY A 147 24.20 -3.48 13.82
C GLY A 147 23.41 -4.19 14.94
N PHE A 148 22.23 -4.72 14.59
CA PHE A 148 21.29 -5.29 15.57
C PHE A 148 21.87 -6.53 16.25
N TYR A 149 22.47 -7.45 15.48
CA TYR A 149 23.03 -8.68 16.00
C TYR A 149 24.17 -8.43 16.99
N ALA A 150 25.10 -7.51 16.66
CA ALA A 150 26.22 -7.20 17.55
C ALA A 150 25.75 -6.57 18.87
N ALA A 151 24.75 -5.68 18.82
CA ALA A 151 24.15 -5.09 20.01
C ALA A 151 23.47 -6.17 20.88
N TRP A 152 22.69 -7.05 20.28
CA TRP A 152 22.03 -8.16 20.98
C TRP A 152 23.04 -9.14 21.60
N ARG A 153 24.05 -9.57 20.83
CA ARG A 153 25.10 -10.52 21.27
C ARG A 153 25.84 -10.02 22.51
N ALA A 154 26.06 -8.71 22.61
CA ALA A 154 26.79 -8.12 23.74
C ALA A 154 26.00 -8.13 25.06
N ILE A 155 24.66 -8.20 25.01
CA ILE A 155 23.78 -8.14 26.20
C ILE A 155 23.29 -9.50 26.59
N ILE A 156 22.93 -10.32 25.60
CA ILE A 156 22.12 -11.51 25.83
C ILE A 156 22.73 -12.52 26.82
N PRO A 157 24.07 -12.73 26.89
CA PRO A 157 24.65 -13.65 27.87
C PRO A 157 24.47 -13.16 29.31
N SER A 158 24.21 -11.88 29.53
CA SER A 158 24.03 -11.27 30.86
C SER A 158 22.56 -11.11 31.26
N ASP A 159 21.60 -11.39 30.38
CA ASP A 159 20.18 -11.27 30.68
C ASP A 159 19.72 -12.39 31.65
N PRO A 160 19.28 -12.06 32.87
CA PRO A 160 18.80 -13.06 33.83
C PRO A 160 17.54 -13.78 33.36
N ALA A 161 16.71 -13.17 32.52
CA ALA A 161 15.53 -13.83 31.94
C ALA A 161 15.94 -14.98 31.01
N ILE A 162 17.04 -14.83 30.27
CA ILE A 162 17.56 -15.87 29.38
C ILE A 162 18.04 -17.10 30.12
N ARG A 163 18.67 -16.95 31.29
CA ARG A 163 19.03 -18.12 32.11
C ARG A 163 17.79 -18.93 32.52
N ARG A 164 16.66 -18.27 32.76
CA ARG A 164 15.40 -18.92 33.12
C ARG A 164 14.78 -19.64 31.92
N ILE A 165 14.91 -19.07 30.72
CA ILE A 165 14.33 -19.60 29.49
C ILE A 165 15.16 -20.75 28.91
N LEU A 166 16.50 -20.59 28.83
CA LEU A 166 17.40 -21.49 28.10
C LEU A 166 18.24 -22.42 29.00
N GLY A 167 18.07 -22.33 30.32
CA GLY A 167 18.92 -23.05 31.27
C GLY A 167 20.41 -22.69 31.17
N LYS A 168 21.27 -23.58 31.68
CA LYS A 168 22.74 -23.38 31.61
C LYS A 168 23.30 -23.73 30.23
N SER A 169 22.86 -24.86 29.66
CA SER A 169 23.33 -25.37 28.36
C SER A 169 23.03 -24.37 27.24
N GLY A 170 21.78 -23.91 27.11
CA GLY A 170 21.39 -22.95 26.09
C GLY A 170 22.05 -21.57 26.28
N ARG A 171 22.26 -21.11 27.52
CA ARG A 171 23.04 -19.88 27.78
C ARG A 171 24.50 -20.00 27.32
N SER A 172 25.14 -21.16 27.52
CA SER A 172 26.50 -21.40 27.02
C SER A 172 26.54 -21.30 25.49
N ARG A 173 25.55 -21.85 24.80
CA ARG A 173 25.44 -21.77 23.34
C ARG A 173 25.37 -20.34 22.81
N LEU A 174 24.67 -19.45 23.52
CA LEU A 174 24.61 -18.02 23.18
C LEU A 174 25.92 -17.28 23.48
N ALA A 175 26.70 -17.72 24.48
CA ALA A 175 27.99 -17.12 24.80
C ALA A 175 29.09 -17.46 23.77
N GLU A 176 28.94 -18.58 23.05
CA GLU A 176 29.86 -19.06 22.01
C GLU A 176 29.58 -18.49 20.61
N LEU A 177 28.67 -17.52 20.51
CA LEU A 177 28.23 -17.01 19.22
C LEU A 177 29.36 -16.24 18.47
N PRO A 178 29.49 -16.43 17.15
CA PRO A 178 30.43 -15.70 16.32
C PRO A 178 30.24 -14.17 16.36
N ILE A 179 31.27 -13.44 15.92
CA ILE A 179 31.18 -11.96 15.87
C ILE A 179 30.30 -11.51 14.69
N GLN A 180 30.43 -12.17 13.54
CA GLN A 180 29.70 -11.84 12.32
C GLN A 180 28.33 -12.56 12.29
N PRO A 181 27.25 -11.88 11.89
CA PRO A 181 25.92 -12.48 11.86
C PRO A 181 25.80 -13.62 10.84
N GLU A 182 26.50 -13.55 9.70
CA GLU A 182 26.51 -14.62 8.69
C GLU A 182 27.07 -15.93 9.26
N ASP A 183 28.15 -15.84 10.04
CA ASP A 183 28.75 -17.01 10.69
C ASP A 183 27.80 -17.58 11.75
N ALA A 184 27.05 -16.72 12.44
CA ALA A 184 26.07 -17.14 13.43
C ALA A 184 24.88 -17.87 12.81
N ILE A 185 24.43 -17.44 11.62
CA ILE A 185 23.41 -18.15 10.84
C ILE A 185 23.93 -19.52 10.41
N LEU A 186 25.12 -19.60 9.82
CA LEU A 186 25.74 -20.87 9.41
C LEU A 186 25.87 -21.82 10.61
N LEU A 187 26.40 -21.33 11.74
CA LEU A 187 26.51 -22.11 12.97
C LEU A 187 25.14 -22.57 13.50
N GLY A 188 24.11 -21.72 13.41
CA GLY A 188 22.75 -22.06 13.79
C GLY A 188 22.18 -23.19 12.94
N LEU A 189 22.27 -23.07 11.62
CA LEU A 189 21.83 -24.10 10.66
C LEU A 189 22.57 -25.42 10.88
N ASP A 190 23.89 -25.38 11.10
CA ASP A 190 24.71 -26.56 11.36
C ASP A 190 24.34 -27.23 12.70
N ARG A 191 24.09 -26.43 13.75
CA ARG A 191 23.64 -26.93 15.07
C ARG A 191 22.25 -27.57 14.99
N LEU A 192 21.37 -27.05 14.13
CA LEU A 192 20.04 -27.59 13.88
C LEU A 192 20.05 -28.80 12.92
N GLY A 193 21.20 -29.11 12.29
CA GLY A 193 21.35 -30.23 11.37
C GLY A 193 20.71 -30.00 10.00
N VAL A 194 20.49 -28.75 9.60
CA VAL A 194 19.83 -28.39 8.33
C VAL A 194 20.82 -28.59 7.16
N PRO A 195 20.53 -29.51 6.23
CA PRO A 195 21.42 -29.77 5.09
C PRO A 195 21.39 -28.60 4.09
N GLU A 196 22.40 -28.49 3.23
CA GLU A 196 22.58 -27.31 2.36
C GLU A 196 21.42 -27.10 1.38
N GLU A 197 20.81 -28.20 0.91
CA GLU A 197 19.63 -28.22 0.03
C GLU A 197 18.37 -27.62 0.67
N ASP A 198 18.20 -27.74 1.99
CA ASP A 198 16.99 -27.30 2.69
C ASP A 198 17.12 -25.89 3.31
N ARG A 199 18.31 -25.26 3.22
CA ARG A 199 18.59 -23.97 3.87
C ARG A 199 17.65 -22.87 3.43
N ILE A 200 17.32 -22.76 2.14
CA ILE A 200 16.43 -21.70 1.65
C ILE A 200 15.03 -21.86 2.26
N ALA A 201 14.53 -23.09 2.31
CA ALA A 201 13.20 -23.37 2.84
C ALA A 201 13.13 -23.16 4.36
N GLU A 202 14.18 -23.57 5.10
CA GLU A 202 14.30 -23.27 6.53
C GLU A 202 14.35 -21.75 6.76
N LEU A 203 15.23 -21.02 6.07
CA LEU A 203 15.33 -19.56 6.19
C LEU A 203 14.01 -18.86 5.82
N ALA A 204 13.31 -19.35 4.79
CA ALA A 204 12.00 -18.82 4.41
C ALA A 204 10.98 -19.01 5.53
N ARG A 205 10.94 -20.20 6.16
CA ARG A 205 10.07 -20.45 7.30
C ARG A 205 10.41 -19.57 8.50
N GLN A 206 11.70 -19.39 8.80
CA GLN A 206 12.17 -18.49 9.87
C GLN A 206 11.63 -17.06 9.69
N LEU A 207 11.63 -16.55 8.46
CA LEU A 207 11.09 -15.23 8.13
C LEU A 207 9.55 -15.20 8.18
N ALA A 208 8.90 -16.28 7.72
CA ALA A 208 7.44 -16.43 7.67
C ALA A 208 6.78 -16.53 9.05
N ARG A 209 7.55 -16.84 10.12
CA ARG A 209 7.04 -16.87 11.49
C ARG A 209 6.63 -15.50 12.03
N MET A 210 7.29 -14.44 11.58
CA MET A 210 7.00 -13.06 11.94
C MET A 210 7.19 -12.16 10.71
N PRO A 211 6.28 -12.27 9.72
CA PRO A 211 6.38 -11.56 8.45
C PRO A 211 6.43 -10.04 8.60
N GLY A 212 5.90 -9.46 9.69
CA GLY A 212 5.98 -8.04 9.97
C GLY A 212 7.39 -7.56 10.31
N TRP A 213 8.03 -8.19 11.31
CA TRP A 213 9.41 -7.88 11.66
C TRP A 213 10.38 -8.20 10.53
N ALA A 214 10.21 -9.35 9.88
CA ALA A 214 10.99 -9.74 8.70
C ALA A 214 10.78 -8.76 7.53
N GLY A 215 9.54 -8.31 7.31
CA GLY A 215 9.19 -7.34 6.28
C GLY A 215 9.83 -5.98 6.54
N HIS A 216 9.88 -5.52 7.79
CA HIS A 216 10.57 -4.29 8.14
C HIS A 216 12.09 -4.41 7.92
N ALA A 217 12.68 -5.54 8.32
CA ALA A 217 14.10 -5.81 8.11
C ALA A 217 14.45 -5.89 6.61
N LYS A 218 13.56 -6.46 5.79
CA LYS A 218 13.66 -6.49 4.33
C LYS A 218 13.57 -5.09 3.72
N TRP A 219 12.60 -4.27 4.16
CA TRP A 219 12.51 -2.88 3.75
C TRP A 219 13.81 -2.13 4.06
N ARG A 220 14.32 -2.24 5.29
CA ARG A 220 15.55 -1.56 5.69
C ARG A 220 16.77 -1.98 4.87
N SER A 221 16.82 -3.26 4.46
CA SER A 221 17.95 -3.81 3.72
C SER A 221 17.91 -3.51 2.21
N ARG A 222 16.72 -3.37 1.62
CA ARG A 222 16.57 -3.27 0.14
C ARG A 222 16.00 -1.94 -0.36
N TRP A 223 15.16 -1.29 0.43
CA TRP A 223 14.35 -0.15 -0.01
C TRP A 223 14.72 1.15 0.69
N ALA A 224 15.14 1.09 1.95
CA ALA A 224 15.51 2.28 2.70
C ALA A 224 16.66 3.02 2.01
N ALA A 225 16.51 4.33 1.88
CA ALA A 225 17.57 5.17 1.36
C ALA A 225 18.79 5.16 2.30
N PRO A 226 20.03 5.33 1.79
CA PRO A 226 21.24 5.30 2.60
C PRO A 226 21.27 6.30 3.75
N TYR A 227 20.52 7.40 3.62
CA TYR A 227 20.41 8.48 4.60
C TYR A 227 19.25 8.28 5.60
N GLN A 228 18.57 7.14 5.59
CA GLN A 228 17.44 6.87 6.50
C GLN A 228 17.93 6.87 7.96
N PRO A 229 17.46 7.80 8.81
CA PRO A 229 17.98 7.96 10.17
C PRO A 229 17.59 6.79 11.08
N GLY A 230 18.30 6.70 12.21
CA GLY A 230 17.99 5.76 13.29
C GLY A 230 18.64 4.37 13.15
N PRO A 231 18.41 3.48 14.14
CA PRO A 231 18.93 2.12 14.14
C PRO A 231 18.47 1.32 12.92
N ALA A 232 19.35 0.50 12.34
CA ALA A 232 19.10 -0.29 11.15
C ALA A 232 18.94 -1.78 11.49
N LEU A 233 17.70 -2.28 11.49
CA LEU A 233 17.43 -3.71 11.60
C LEU A 233 17.57 -4.35 10.22
N HIS A 234 18.66 -5.09 9.98
CA HIS A 234 18.88 -5.81 8.72
C HIS A 234 18.40 -7.26 8.76
N LEU A 235 18.08 -7.82 7.59
CA LEU A 235 17.53 -9.17 7.49
C LEU A 235 18.50 -10.25 8.01
N VAL A 236 19.79 -10.09 7.72
CA VAL A 236 20.85 -11.00 8.18
C VAL A 236 20.98 -10.95 9.70
N ASP A 237 20.95 -9.75 10.31
CA ASP A 237 20.97 -9.61 11.77
C ASP A 237 19.75 -10.28 12.42
N TYR A 238 18.56 -10.06 11.85
CA TYR A 238 17.32 -10.63 12.32
C TYR A 238 17.34 -12.17 12.32
N LEU A 239 17.77 -12.78 11.21
CA LEU A 239 17.92 -14.23 11.08
C LEU A 239 18.98 -14.80 12.03
N ALA A 240 20.11 -14.12 12.18
CA ALA A 240 21.18 -14.53 13.10
C ALA A 240 20.67 -14.62 14.54
N VAL A 241 19.87 -13.65 14.99
CA VAL A 241 19.26 -13.68 16.33
C VAL A 241 18.24 -14.82 16.45
N ARG A 242 17.33 -14.97 15.47
CA ARG A 242 16.27 -16.00 15.53
C ARG A 242 16.85 -17.42 15.55
N LEU A 243 17.75 -17.74 14.63
CA LEU A 243 18.41 -19.04 14.58
C LEU A 243 19.30 -19.32 15.80
N SER A 244 19.88 -18.28 16.41
CA SER A 244 20.64 -18.43 17.66
C SER A 244 19.75 -18.85 18.83
N TYR A 245 18.55 -18.29 18.95
CA TYR A 245 17.57 -18.73 19.95
C TYR A 245 17.10 -20.17 19.70
N GLU A 246 16.77 -20.48 18.45
CA GLU A 246 16.32 -21.80 18.03
C GLU A 246 17.36 -22.88 18.33
N ALA A 247 18.61 -22.65 17.93
CA ALA A 247 19.73 -23.56 18.21
C ALA A 247 20.08 -23.67 19.70
N ALA A 248 19.75 -22.66 20.51
CA ALA A 248 19.94 -22.72 21.96
C ALA A 248 18.81 -23.49 22.67
N LEU A 249 17.57 -23.35 22.20
CA LEU A 249 16.40 -24.08 22.69
C LEU A 249 16.44 -25.56 22.28
N SER A 250 16.92 -25.88 21.08
CA SER A 250 17.05 -27.28 20.63
C SER A 250 17.96 -28.10 21.54
N VAL A 251 18.99 -27.50 22.15
CA VAL A 251 19.86 -28.19 23.11
C VAL A 251 19.12 -28.48 24.41
N VAL A 252 18.25 -27.57 24.85
CA VAL A 252 17.39 -27.80 26.04
C VAL A 252 16.46 -28.98 25.78
N ALA A 253 15.87 -29.06 24.58
CA ALA A 253 15.07 -30.21 24.15
C ALA A 253 15.86 -31.53 24.19
N THR A 254 17.07 -31.56 23.62
CA THR A 254 17.89 -32.79 23.58
C THR A 254 18.43 -33.23 24.94
N ASP A 255 18.66 -32.29 25.86
CA ASP A 255 19.06 -32.60 27.25
C ASP A 255 17.91 -33.34 27.99
N GLU A 256 16.65 -33.18 27.56
CA GLU A 256 15.47 -33.87 28.10
C GLU A 256 15.22 -35.26 27.47
N GLU A 257 15.61 -35.48 26.20
CA GLU A 257 15.32 -36.73 25.47
C GLU A 257 16.48 -37.75 25.41
N GLY A 258 17.67 -37.39 25.91
CA GLY A 258 18.85 -38.24 25.73
C GLY A 258 19.43 -38.13 24.32
N ALA A 259 20.73 -38.43 24.20
CA ALA A 259 21.61 -38.00 23.11
C ALA A 259 21.26 -38.55 21.69
N MET A 260 20.17 -38.09 21.08
CA MET A 260 19.99 -38.13 19.63
C MET A 260 20.87 -37.06 18.97
N GLY A 261 21.64 -37.45 17.94
CA GLY A 261 22.47 -36.50 17.18
C GLY A 261 21.62 -35.55 16.32
N SER A 262 22.16 -34.36 16.00
CA SER A 262 21.44 -33.28 15.30
C SER A 262 20.82 -33.69 13.96
N SER A 263 21.48 -34.55 13.19
CA SER A 263 20.95 -35.06 11.91
C SER A 263 19.79 -36.05 12.09
N ALA A 264 19.85 -36.91 13.11
CA ALA A 264 18.75 -37.84 13.43
C ALA A 264 17.54 -37.10 14.01
N PHE A 265 17.79 -36.04 14.78
CA PHE A 265 16.76 -35.12 15.27
C PHE A 265 16.03 -34.43 14.11
N TYR A 266 16.75 -33.89 13.13
CA TYR A 266 16.15 -33.26 11.94
C TYR A 266 15.26 -34.24 11.13
N GLN A 267 15.76 -35.46 10.86
CA GLN A 267 15.01 -36.45 10.06
C GLN A 267 13.74 -36.97 10.77
N HIS A 268 13.80 -37.25 12.07
CA HIS A 268 12.62 -37.70 12.83
C HIS A 268 11.51 -36.65 12.82
N HIS A 269 11.88 -35.38 12.97
CA HIS A 269 10.92 -34.28 13.02
C HIS A 269 10.37 -33.91 11.62
N ARG A 270 11.09 -34.18 10.52
CA ARG A 270 10.58 -34.03 9.15
C ARG A 270 9.33 -34.87 8.88
N GLU A 271 9.19 -36.02 9.54
CA GLU A 271 7.98 -36.85 9.44
C GLU A 271 6.74 -36.16 10.06
N LEU A 272 6.93 -35.31 11.08
CA LEU A 272 5.85 -34.53 11.70
C LEU A 272 5.35 -33.41 10.79
N ASP A 273 6.22 -32.87 9.94
CA ASP A 273 5.86 -31.86 8.94
C ASP A 273 4.84 -32.43 7.94
N GLU A 274 4.97 -33.72 7.60
CA GLU A 274 4.02 -34.44 6.74
C GLU A 274 2.67 -34.68 7.43
N ALA A 275 2.65 -34.85 8.76
CA ALA A 275 1.42 -35.00 9.51
C ALA A 275 0.67 -33.67 9.66
N HIS A 276 1.39 -32.56 9.91
CA HIS A 276 0.82 -31.21 9.99
C HIS A 276 0.20 -30.77 8.65
N ARG A 277 0.80 -31.19 7.53
CA ARG A 277 0.28 -31.04 6.15
C ARG A 277 -1.20 -31.40 6.02
N SER A 278 -1.64 -32.48 6.68
CA SER A 278 -3.04 -32.96 6.61
C SER A 278 -4.06 -32.05 7.31
N CYS A 279 -3.62 -31.24 8.28
CA CYS A 279 -4.47 -30.34 9.05
C CYS A 279 -4.67 -28.98 8.37
N GLU A 280 -3.65 -28.41 7.71
CA GLU A 280 -3.77 -27.10 7.05
C GLU A 280 -4.56 -27.17 5.73
N VAL A 281 -4.47 -28.28 5.00
CA VAL A 281 -5.25 -28.51 3.75
C VAL A 281 -6.77 -28.48 3.99
N ARG A 282 -7.24 -28.71 5.23
CA ARG A 282 -8.67 -28.57 5.61
C ARG A 282 -9.22 -27.14 5.52
N ARG A 283 -8.38 -26.11 5.37
CA ARG A 283 -8.83 -24.71 5.21
C ARG A 283 -9.34 -24.38 3.80
N LEU A 284 -9.19 -25.29 2.82
CA LEU A 284 -9.53 -25.07 1.40
C LEU A 284 -10.79 -25.82 0.92
N GLU A 285 -11.73 -26.20 1.78
CA GLU A 285 -12.95 -26.91 1.36
C GLU A 285 -13.94 -26.03 0.52
N PRO A 286 -14.68 -26.57 -0.47
CA PRO A 286 -15.53 -25.82 -1.43
C PRO A 286 -16.80 -25.22 -0.80
N PRO A 287 -17.32 -24.02 -1.17
CA PRO A 287 -18.40 -23.32 -0.45
C PRO A 287 -19.66 -24.15 -0.16
N ARG A 288 -20.23 -23.98 1.05
CA ARG A 288 -21.53 -24.60 1.42
C ARG A 288 -22.67 -23.78 0.81
N VAL A 289 -22.80 -23.82 -0.52
CA VAL A 289 -23.96 -23.28 -1.23
C VAL A 289 -25.09 -24.31 -1.15
N ASP A 290 -26.35 -23.86 -1.21
CA ASP A 290 -27.45 -24.77 -1.51
C ASP A 290 -27.24 -25.33 -2.93
N VAL A 291 -26.66 -26.52 -2.96
CA VAL A 291 -26.22 -27.19 -4.17
C VAL A 291 -27.39 -27.36 -5.14
N GLU A 292 -28.62 -27.47 -4.62
CA GLU A 292 -29.83 -27.67 -5.42
C GLU A 292 -30.17 -26.48 -6.31
N ALA A 293 -29.74 -25.26 -5.93
CA ALA A 293 -29.95 -24.03 -6.70
C ALA A 293 -28.97 -23.85 -7.88
N ILE A 294 -27.91 -24.65 -7.97
CA ILE A 294 -26.94 -24.62 -9.07
C ILE A 294 -27.37 -25.65 -10.13
N PRO A 295 -27.53 -25.28 -11.41
CA PRO A 295 -27.84 -26.20 -12.51
C PRO A 295 -26.92 -27.44 -12.52
N SER A 296 -27.45 -28.60 -12.90
CA SER A 296 -26.72 -29.88 -12.79
C SER A 296 -25.43 -29.91 -13.61
N ASP A 297 -25.42 -29.28 -14.78
CA ASP A 297 -24.26 -29.09 -15.65
C ASP A 297 -23.11 -28.39 -14.91
N VAL A 298 -23.39 -27.22 -14.33
CA VAL A 298 -22.39 -26.40 -13.60
C VAL A 298 -21.96 -27.11 -12.31
N ARG A 299 -22.91 -27.75 -11.64
CA ARG A 299 -22.70 -28.46 -10.38
C ARG A 299 -21.70 -29.59 -10.57
N GLU A 300 -21.94 -30.50 -11.52
CA GLU A 300 -21.10 -31.68 -11.72
C GLU A 300 -19.63 -31.30 -11.99
N GLU A 301 -19.40 -30.27 -12.80
CA GLU A 301 -18.05 -29.75 -13.07
C GLU A 301 -17.41 -29.12 -11.82
N LEU A 302 -18.14 -28.27 -11.08
CA LEU A 302 -17.62 -27.66 -9.85
C LEU A 302 -17.23 -28.68 -8.77
N PHE A 303 -17.99 -29.77 -8.62
CA PHE A 303 -17.70 -30.83 -7.65
C PHE A 303 -16.54 -31.74 -8.07
N ALA A 304 -16.15 -31.73 -9.35
CA ALA A 304 -14.99 -32.46 -9.85
C ALA A 304 -13.66 -31.72 -9.56
N LEU A 305 -13.71 -30.42 -9.27
CA LEU A 305 -12.54 -29.59 -9.00
C LEU A 305 -12.00 -29.79 -7.57
N SER A 306 -10.69 -29.60 -7.40
CA SER A 306 -10.10 -29.42 -6.07
C SER A 306 -10.61 -28.13 -5.41
N GLY A 307 -10.38 -28.00 -4.09
CA GLY A 307 -10.82 -26.82 -3.34
C GLY A 307 -10.26 -25.48 -3.86
N ALA A 308 -8.99 -25.46 -4.26
CA ALA A 308 -8.34 -24.26 -4.81
C ALA A 308 -8.86 -23.90 -6.22
N GLU A 309 -9.04 -24.91 -7.08
CA GLU A 309 -9.62 -24.73 -8.42
C GLU A 309 -11.06 -24.23 -8.34
N ALA A 310 -11.87 -24.80 -7.45
CA ALA A 310 -13.23 -24.31 -7.20
C ALA A 310 -13.21 -22.85 -6.72
N ALA A 311 -12.37 -22.50 -5.73
CA ALA A 311 -12.25 -21.13 -5.24
C ALA A 311 -11.83 -20.14 -6.35
N GLN A 312 -10.98 -20.56 -7.27
CA GLN A 312 -10.60 -19.77 -8.44
C GLN A 312 -11.78 -19.53 -9.39
N VAL A 313 -12.61 -20.54 -9.66
CA VAL A 313 -13.83 -20.39 -10.48
C VAL A 313 -14.80 -19.41 -9.84
N TRP A 314 -15.06 -19.55 -8.54
CA TRP A 314 -15.92 -18.62 -7.80
C TRP A 314 -15.40 -17.18 -7.80
N LEU A 315 -14.08 -16.99 -7.60
CA LEU A 315 -13.46 -15.67 -7.68
C LEU A 315 -13.61 -15.07 -9.09
N ARG A 316 -13.36 -15.85 -10.14
CA ARG A 316 -13.49 -15.39 -11.52
C ARG A 316 -14.93 -15.04 -11.89
N ALA A 317 -15.90 -15.81 -11.44
CA ALA A 317 -17.31 -15.51 -11.63
C ALA A 317 -17.69 -14.17 -10.96
N TYR A 318 -17.20 -13.95 -9.74
CA TYR A 318 -17.42 -12.70 -9.02
C TYR A 318 -16.77 -11.48 -9.71
N GLU A 319 -15.53 -11.64 -10.16
CA GLU A 319 -14.81 -10.61 -10.90
C GLU A 319 -15.42 -10.36 -12.28
N GLY A 320 -15.87 -11.41 -12.97
CA GLY A 320 -16.56 -11.36 -14.26
C GLY A 320 -17.86 -10.56 -14.18
N HIS A 321 -18.66 -10.79 -13.14
CA HIS A 321 -19.89 -10.05 -12.89
C HIS A 321 -19.63 -8.54 -12.75
N TYR A 322 -18.61 -8.14 -11.97
CA TYR A 322 -18.22 -6.73 -11.84
C TYR A 322 -17.70 -6.15 -13.16
N ARG A 323 -16.82 -6.90 -13.85
CA ARG A 323 -16.26 -6.52 -15.15
C ARG A 323 -17.36 -6.23 -16.16
N ASP A 324 -18.34 -7.12 -16.28
CA ASP A 324 -19.41 -6.99 -17.27
C ASP A 324 -20.26 -5.75 -17.02
N ARG A 325 -20.65 -5.51 -15.77
CA ARG A 325 -21.38 -4.29 -15.39
C ARG A 325 -20.59 -3.02 -15.67
N LEU A 326 -19.28 -3.02 -15.41
CA LEU A 326 -18.44 -1.86 -15.67
C LEU A 326 -18.33 -1.61 -17.18
N LEU A 327 -17.93 -2.62 -17.96
CA LEU A 327 -17.74 -2.47 -19.40
C LEU A 327 -19.03 -2.09 -20.13
N ASP A 328 -20.18 -2.60 -19.69
CA ASP A 328 -21.49 -2.20 -20.20
C ASP A 328 -21.79 -0.72 -19.93
N SER A 329 -21.52 -0.24 -18.71
CA SER A 329 -21.72 1.18 -18.39
C SER A 329 -20.78 2.13 -19.15
N LEU A 330 -19.57 1.67 -19.51
CA LEU A 330 -18.61 2.42 -20.34
C LEU A 330 -18.91 2.34 -21.85
N ASN A 331 -19.85 1.49 -22.27
CA ASN A 331 -20.23 1.32 -23.67
C ASN A 331 -21.44 2.17 -24.07
N THR A 332 -22.03 2.91 -23.12
CA THR A 332 -23.18 3.78 -23.38
C THR A 332 -22.71 5.09 -24.01
N GLU A 333 -23.25 5.47 -25.17
CA GLU A 333 -23.01 6.79 -25.75
C GLU A 333 -23.56 7.87 -24.81
N VAL A 334 -22.68 8.79 -24.39
CA VAL A 334 -23.05 9.86 -23.47
C VAL A 334 -23.47 11.08 -24.28
N ASP A 335 -24.77 11.28 -24.42
CA ASP A 335 -25.34 12.55 -24.86
C ASP A 335 -25.08 13.62 -23.79
N GLY A 336 -24.07 14.48 -23.97
CA GLY A 336 -23.90 15.63 -23.07
C GLY A 336 -22.51 16.19 -22.82
N LEU A 337 -21.47 15.82 -23.57
CA LEU A 337 -20.23 16.59 -23.51
C LEU A 337 -20.52 18.01 -24.01
N SER A 338 -20.38 18.99 -23.11
CA SER A 338 -20.60 20.40 -23.43
C SER A 338 -19.65 20.81 -24.55
N THR A 339 -20.21 21.34 -25.64
CA THR A 339 -19.42 21.94 -26.73
C THR A 339 -18.91 23.34 -26.38
N GLN A 340 -19.19 23.84 -25.16
CA GLN A 340 -18.69 25.13 -24.69
C GLN A 340 -17.27 25.00 -24.15
N ALA A 341 -16.45 26.02 -24.38
CA ALA A 341 -15.12 26.10 -23.79
C ALA A 341 -15.21 26.03 -22.26
N PRO A 342 -14.38 25.21 -21.59
CA PRO A 342 -14.46 25.03 -20.15
C PRO A 342 -14.08 26.32 -19.40
N SER A 343 -14.83 26.64 -18.35
CA SER A 343 -14.50 27.75 -17.44
C SER A 343 -13.17 27.53 -16.72
N ALA A 344 -12.86 26.28 -16.40
CA ALA A 344 -11.55 25.85 -15.93
C ALA A 344 -11.35 24.36 -16.24
N GLN A 345 -10.10 23.96 -16.41
CA GLN A 345 -9.68 22.56 -16.43
C GLN A 345 -9.16 22.19 -15.04
N ALA A 346 -9.50 21.01 -14.55
CA ALA A 346 -9.08 20.55 -13.21
C ALA A 346 -8.51 19.13 -13.26
N VAL A 347 -7.20 19.02 -13.03
CA VAL A 347 -6.47 17.77 -12.94
C VAL A 347 -6.48 17.31 -11.48
N PHE A 348 -7.10 16.17 -11.20
CA PHE A 348 -7.12 15.55 -9.87
C PHE A 348 -6.20 14.34 -9.81
N CYS A 349 -5.78 13.97 -8.60
CA CYS A 349 -5.15 12.67 -8.37
C CYS A 349 -6.03 11.53 -8.91
N ILE A 350 -5.42 10.48 -9.45
CA ILE A 350 -6.09 9.24 -9.88
C ILE A 350 -6.86 8.50 -8.77
N ASP A 351 -6.72 8.94 -7.51
CA ASP A 351 -7.34 8.35 -6.33
C ASP A 351 -8.87 8.18 -6.48
N VAL A 352 -9.38 6.99 -6.13
CA VAL A 352 -10.81 6.65 -6.29
C VAL A 352 -11.74 7.59 -5.50
N ARG A 353 -11.25 8.18 -4.40
CA ARG A 353 -12.01 9.13 -3.57
C ARG A 353 -12.16 10.49 -4.23
N SER A 354 -11.36 10.80 -5.24
CA SER A 354 -11.48 12.04 -6.02
C SER A 354 -12.50 11.94 -7.15
N GLU A 355 -12.94 10.73 -7.54
CA GLU A 355 -13.92 10.51 -8.62
C GLU A 355 -15.23 11.24 -8.34
N GLY A 356 -15.85 11.02 -7.18
CA GLY A 356 -17.11 11.67 -6.83
C GLY A 356 -17.00 13.20 -6.80
N LEU A 357 -15.86 13.76 -6.36
CA LEU A 357 -15.64 15.21 -6.35
C LEU A 357 -15.62 15.77 -7.78
N ARG A 358 -14.95 15.08 -8.71
CA ARG A 358 -14.91 15.46 -10.13
C ARG A 358 -16.30 15.47 -10.75
N ARG A 359 -17.07 14.41 -10.54
CA ARG A 359 -18.45 14.28 -11.03
C ARG A 359 -19.34 15.39 -10.49
N HIS A 360 -19.25 15.70 -9.19
CA HIS A 360 -20.03 16.80 -8.59
C HIS A 360 -19.57 18.18 -9.08
N LEU A 361 -18.28 18.38 -9.36
CA LEU A 361 -17.77 19.64 -9.92
C LEU A 361 -18.30 19.88 -11.33
N GLU A 362 -18.23 18.88 -12.21
CA GLU A 362 -18.75 18.94 -13.58
C GLU A 362 -20.28 19.15 -13.61
N ALA A 363 -21.00 18.63 -12.61
CA ALA A 363 -22.44 18.88 -12.48
C ALA A 363 -22.77 20.32 -12.03
N VAL A 364 -21.81 21.06 -11.48
CA VAL A 364 -22.00 22.43 -10.97
C VAL A 364 -21.78 23.49 -12.04
N GLY A 365 -20.87 23.26 -12.99
CA GLY A 365 -20.52 24.23 -14.03
C GLY A 365 -19.73 23.58 -15.17
N PRO A 366 -19.42 24.34 -16.25
CA PRO A 366 -18.73 23.83 -17.42
C PRO A 366 -17.23 23.64 -17.12
N TYR A 367 -16.92 22.62 -16.34
CA TYR A 367 -15.57 22.21 -15.98
C TYR A 367 -15.19 20.97 -16.77
N GLU A 368 -13.92 20.89 -17.16
CA GLU A 368 -13.34 19.68 -17.73
C GLU A 368 -12.36 19.11 -16.72
N THR A 369 -12.50 17.83 -16.36
CA THR A 369 -11.62 17.22 -15.37
C THR A 369 -10.71 16.17 -15.97
N PHE A 370 -9.47 16.12 -15.46
CA PHE A 370 -8.47 15.13 -15.82
C PHE A 370 -8.02 14.34 -14.59
N GLY A 371 -7.56 13.12 -14.82
CA GLY A 371 -6.96 12.26 -13.80
C GLY A 371 -5.47 12.08 -14.06
N PHE A 372 -4.64 12.30 -13.04
CA PHE A 372 -3.19 12.11 -13.14
C PHE A 372 -2.60 11.65 -11.81
N ALA A 373 -1.44 10.99 -11.81
CA ALA A 373 -0.81 10.57 -10.56
C ALA A 373 -0.42 11.80 -9.71
N GLY A 374 -0.75 11.80 -8.41
CA GLY A 374 -0.70 12.99 -7.55
C GLY A 374 0.69 13.63 -7.33
N PHE A 375 1.77 12.99 -7.77
CA PHE A 375 3.12 13.57 -7.79
C PHE A 375 3.42 14.40 -9.05
N PHE A 376 2.51 14.43 -10.03
CA PHE A 376 2.58 15.25 -11.25
C PHE A 376 3.86 15.06 -12.08
N ALA A 377 4.35 13.82 -12.19
CA ALA A 377 5.58 13.46 -12.91
C ALA A 377 6.85 14.10 -12.32
N LEU A 378 6.80 14.62 -11.09
CA LEU A 378 7.91 15.28 -10.40
C LEU A 378 8.41 14.41 -9.24
N PRO A 379 9.38 13.50 -9.45
CA PRO A 379 9.96 12.73 -8.36
C PRO A 379 10.92 13.62 -7.55
N ILE A 380 10.37 14.29 -6.52
CA ILE A 380 11.08 15.31 -5.74
C ILE A 380 11.20 14.93 -4.27
N ARG A 381 12.28 15.38 -3.63
CA ARG A 381 12.41 15.41 -2.16
C ARG A 381 12.08 16.81 -1.67
N HIS A 382 10.95 16.96 -0.99
CA HIS A 382 10.42 18.25 -0.57
C HIS A 382 10.74 18.54 0.90
N GLN A 383 11.28 19.73 1.16
CA GLN A 383 11.51 20.25 2.51
C GLN A 383 10.59 21.45 2.78
N PRO A 384 9.61 21.31 3.69
CA PRO A 384 8.77 22.42 4.13
C PRO A 384 9.58 23.55 4.77
N TRP A 385 9.01 24.76 4.77
CA TRP A 385 9.73 25.90 5.30
C TRP A 385 9.83 25.85 6.82
N GLY A 386 11.01 26.14 7.35
CA GLY A 386 11.27 26.13 8.80
C GLY A 386 11.36 24.74 9.43
N THR A 387 11.47 23.66 8.63
CA THR A 387 11.75 22.30 9.09
C THR A 387 13.10 21.81 8.59
N THR A 388 13.73 20.89 9.33
CA THR A 388 14.92 20.15 8.88
C THR A 388 14.55 18.82 8.22
N GLU A 389 13.31 18.36 8.43
CA GLU A 389 12.76 17.15 7.84
C GLU A 389 12.34 17.40 6.39
N ALA A 390 12.64 16.45 5.53
CA ALA A 390 12.23 16.43 4.13
C ALA A 390 11.57 15.09 3.82
N VAL A 391 10.58 15.11 2.94
CA VAL A 391 9.78 13.95 2.53
C VAL A 391 9.97 13.68 1.04
N ASP A 392 9.98 12.40 0.66
CA ASP A 392 10.04 12.01 -0.74
C ASP A 392 8.62 11.98 -1.29
N LEU A 393 8.35 12.78 -2.32
CA LEU A 393 7.05 12.93 -2.96
C LEU A 393 7.05 12.22 -4.32
N CYS A 394 7.20 10.91 -4.29
CA CYS A 394 7.17 10.07 -5.48
C CYS A 394 6.71 8.65 -5.13
N PRO A 395 6.30 7.84 -6.12
CA PRO A 395 6.07 6.42 -5.90
C PRO A 395 7.36 5.78 -5.39
N VAL A 396 7.26 4.79 -4.50
CA VAL A 396 8.44 4.11 -3.94
C VAL A 396 9.28 3.35 -4.98
N LEU A 397 8.71 3.12 -6.16
CA LEU A 397 9.38 2.55 -7.33
C LEU A 397 10.40 3.51 -7.94
N LEU A 398 10.30 4.80 -7.63
CA LEU A 398 11.17 5.86 -8.09
C LEU A 398 12.01 6.41 -6.93
N ARG A 399 13.21 6.90 -7.25
CA ARG A 399 14.00 7.71 -6.33
C ARG A 399 13.83 9.18 -6.72
N PRO A 400 13.76 10.10 -5.74
CA PRO A 400 13.69 11.52 -6.04
C PRO A 400 14.96 11.96 -6.76
N GLY A 401 14.79 12.65 -7.90
CA GLY A 401 15.90 13.14 -8.71
C GLY A 401 16.40 14.52 -8.28
N SER A 402 15.53 15.31 -7.64
CA SER A 402 15.82 16.69 -7.27
C SER A 402 15.23 17.05 -5.90
N LYS A 403 15.82 18.05 -5.25
CA LYS A 403 15.33 18.59 -3.98
C LYS A 403 14.50 19.85 -4.26
N THR A 404 13.39 20.01 -3.55
CA THR A 404 12.64 21.27 -3.51
C THR A 404 12.59 21.78 -2.07
N MET A 405 12.67 23.09 -1.91
CA MET A 405 12.56 23.73 -0.60
C MET A 405 11.50 24.82 -0.67
N GLU A 406 10.65 24.84 0.34
CA GLU A 406 9.70 25.92 0.52
C GLU A 406 10.39 27.13 1.16
N LYS A 407 10.14 28.32 0.60
CA LYS A 407 10.70 29.59 1.03
C LYS A 407 9.59 30.62 1.25
N PRO A 408 9.74 31.61 2.14
CA PRO A 408 8.76 32.66 2.29
C PRO A 408 8.77 33.57 1.06
N TYR A 409 7.60 33.95 0.56
CA TYR A 409 7.47 34.89 -0.55
C TYR A 409 8.03 36.28 -0.19
N SER A 410 7.83 36.71 1.06
CA SER A 410 8.40 37.94 1.62
C SER A 410 9.08 37.68 2.95
N ALA A 411 10.30 38.20 3.12
CA ALA A 411 11.05 38.16 4.37
C ALA A 411 10.59 39.27 5.35
N ASP A 412 9.31 39.23 5.73
CA ASP A 412 8.70 40.24 6.61
C ASP A 412 8.66 39.83 8.10
N VAL A 413 8.06 40.68 8.92
CA VAL A 413 7.90 40.44 10.37
C VAL A 413 7.04 39.20 10.62
N THR A 414 6.06 38.92 9.76
CA THR A 414 5.18 37.73 9.87
C THR A 414 6.00 36.47 9.62
N ALA A 415 6.87 36.47 8.62
CA ALA A 415 7.81 35.40 8.34
C ALA A 415 8.74 35.12 9.54
N SER A 416 9.28 36.18 10.14
CA SER A 416 10.12 36.05 11.35
C SER A 416 9.34 35.49 12.55
N ARG A 417 8.07 35.89 12.72
CA ARG A 417 7.19 35.37 13.79
C ARG A 417 6.83 33.90 13.56
N HIS A 418 6.56 33.52 12.32
CA HIS A 418 6.31 32.13 11.95
C HIS A 418 7.48 31.21 12.35
N LEU A 419 8.70 31.56 11.95
CA LEU A 419 9.90 30.77 12.29
C LEU A 419 10.10 30.64 13.80
N ARG A 420 9.94 31.72 14.56
CA ARG A 420 10.02 31.68 16.03
C ARG A 420 8.94 30.75 16.62
N GLY A 421 7.71 30.83 16.12
CA GLY A 421 6.63 29.93 16.54
C GLY A 421 6.96 28.46 16.27
N ARG A 422 7.49 28.15 15.09
CA ARG A 422 7.94 26.80 14.72
C ARG A 422 9.10 26.31 15.57
N GLN A 423 10.07 27.18 15.91
CA GLN A 423 11.16 26.87 16.83
C GLN A 423 10.64 26.55 18.25
N VAL A 424 9.64 27.28 18.73
CA VAL A 424 8.99 26.99 20.02
C VAL A 424 8.30 25.63 19.98
N GLU A 425 7.57 25.31 18.91
CA GLU A 425 6.94 23.98 18.74
C GLU A 425 7.99 22.86 18.69
N ALA A 426 9.06 23.03 17.92
CA ALA A 426 10.13 22.06 17.79
C ALA A 426 10.88 21.85 19.12
N GLY A 427 11.16 22.93 19.86
CA GLY A 427 11.77 22.87 21.18
C GLY A 427 10.89 22.14 22.20
N ALA A 428 9.58 22.42 22.20
CA ALA A 428 8.63 21.71 23.07
C ALA A 428 8.56 20.21 22.76
N ARG A 429 8.55 19.83 21.48
CA ARG A 429 8.62 18.41 21.06
C ARG A 429 9.92 17.75 21.50
N MET A 430 11.05 18.39 21.25
CA MET A 430 12.36 17.89 21.64
C MET A 430 12.47 17.69 23.15
N MET A 431 11.96 18.62 23.97
CA MET A 431 11.92 18.47 25.43
C MET A 431 11.06 17.28 25.85
N PHE A 432 9.89 17.11 25.24
CA PHE A 432 9.00 16.00 25.51
C PHE A 432 9.64 14.65 25.14
N ASP A 433 10.25 14.55 23.96
CA ASP A 433 10.91 13.33 23.50
C ASP A 433 12.17 13.01 24.32
N THR A 434 12.93 14.02 24.73
CA THR A 434 14.08 13.83 25.64
C THR A 434 13.61 13.33 27.00
N ALA A 435 12.54 13.90 27.55
CA ALA A 435 11.96 13.44 28.81
C ALA A 435 11.44 12.00 28.72
N LYS A 436 10.91 11.57 27.57
CA LYS A 436 10.48 10.18 27.34
C LYS A 436 11.63 9.16 27.39
N LYS A 437 12.83 9.55 26.97
CA LYS A 437 13.99 8.66 26.87
C LYS A 437 14.71 8.45 28.21
N ALA A 438 14.50 9.32 29.19
CA ALA A 438 15.10 9.16 30.52
C ALA A 438 14.34 8.12 31.35
N ALA A 439 15.03 7.41 32.25
CA ALA A 439 14.44 6.28 32.99
C ALA A 439 13.30 6.68 33.95
N VAL A 440 13.36 7.89 34.54
CA VAL A 440 12.42 8.33 35.59
C VAL A 440 11.57 9.52 35.14
N SER A 441 12.07 10.34 34.22
CA SER A 441 11.40 11.56 33.77
C SER A 441 10.00 11.37 33.16
N PRO A 442 9.65 10.26 32.48
CA PRO A 442 8.29 10.04 31.99
C PRO A 442 7.25 10.02 33.12
N PHE A 443 7.58 9.41 34.26
CA PHE A 443 6.69 9.34 35.42
C PHE A 443 6.48 10.73 36.04
N ILE A 444 7.56 11.48 36.21
CA ILE A 444 7.51 12.87 36.73
C ILE A 444 6.69 13.76 35.79
N LEU A 445 6.90 13.63 34.48
CA LEU A 445 6.19 14.40 33.47
C LEU A 445 4.68 14.08 33.50
N ALA A 446 4.32 12.80 33.63
CA ALA A 446 2.93 12.37 33.73
C ALA A 446 2.24 12.96 34.98
N GLU A 447 2.89 12.94 36.14
CA GLU A 447 2.37 13.55 37.37
C GLU A 447 2.24 15.07 37.25
N ALA A 448 3.26 15.75 36.71
CA ALA A 448 3.29 17.21 36.62
C ALA A 448 2.28 17.77 35.59
N THR A 449 2.03 17.03 34.51
CA THR A 449 1.17 17.52 33.41
C THR A 449 -0.25 16.94 33.43
N GLY A 450 -0.49 15.88 34.20
CA GLY A 450 -1.78 15.17 34.24
C GLY A 450 -2.98 16.05 34.59
N PHE A 451 -2.85 16.96 35.56
CA PHE A 451 -3.94 17.86 35.97
C PHE A 451 -4.35 18.84 34.86
N LEU A 452 -3.41 19.27 34.00
CA LEU A 452 -3.69 20.10 32.82
C LEU A 452 -4.19 19.25 31.64
N ALA A 453 -3.66 18.03 31.48
CA ALA A 453 -4.03 17.12 30.41
C ALA A 453 -5.47 16.62 30.54
N GLY A 454 -6.00 16.49 31.76
CA GLY A 454 -7.37 16.01 32.03
C GLY A 454 -8.46 16.87 31.35
N PRO A 455 -8.59 18.16 31.67
CA PRO A 455 -9.56 19.06 31.03
C PRO A 455 -9.37 19.18 29.50
N ILE A 456 -8.12 19.18 29.02
CA ILE A 456 -7.81 19.19 27.58
C ILE A 456 -8.34 17.93 26.92
N SER A 457 -8.09 16.76 27.51
CA SER A 457 -8.55 15.46 26.99
C SER A 457 -10.08 15.38 27.02
N ALA A 458 -10.73 15.84 28.09
CA ALA A 458 -12.19 15.90 28.17
C ALA A 458 -12.78 16.79 27.05
N THR A 459 -12.18 17.96 26.81
CA THR A 459 -12.61 18.87 25.73
C THR A 459 -12.39 18.23 24.36
N LYS A 460 -11.25 17.54 24.16
CA LYS A 460 -10.92 16.82 22.92
C LYS A 460 -11.90 15.67 22.66
N THR A 461 -12.35 14.97 23.69
CA THR A 461 -13.31 13.85 23.59
C THR A 461 -14.75 14.30 23.36
N PHE A 462 -15.25 15.27 24.12
CA PHE A 462 -16.66 15.67 24.02
C PHE A 462 -16.93 16.74 22.96
N PHE A 463 -15.92 17.54 22.61
CA PHE A 463 -16.04 18.66 21.67
C PHE A 463 -14.86 18.73 20.67
N PRO A 464 -14.57 17.65 19.93
CA PRO A 464 -13.38 17.55 19.07
C PRO A 464 -13.29 18.68 18.04
N GLY A 465 -14.38 19.02 17.37
CA GLY A 465 -14.39 20.10 16.37
C GLY A 465 -14.10 21.49 16.96
N SER A 466 -14.65 21.80 18.15
CA SER A 466 -14.37 23.06 18.84
C SER A 466 -12.92 23.13 19.33
N TYR A 467 -12.41 22.01 19.85
CA TYR A 467 -11.00 21.89 20.25
C TYR A 467 -10.06 22.08 19.06
N ALA A 468 -10.35 21.45 17.92
CA ALA A 468 -9.55 21.58 16.70
C ALA A 468 -9.49 23.03 16.21
N LYS A 469 -10.62 23.75 16.22
CA LYS A 469 -10.69 25.18 15.89
C LYS A 469 -9.86 26.04 16.85
N LEU A 470 -10.00 25.82 18.16
CA LEU A 470 -9.23 26.53 19.18
C LEU A 470 -7.73 26.29 19.03
N ARG A 471 -7.32 25.02 18.87
CA ARG A 471 -5.92 24.63 18.65
C ARG A 471 -5.36 25.25 17.38
N SER A 472 -6.15 25.28 16.29
CA SER A 472 -5.76 25.93 15.03
C SER A 472 -5.58 27.44 15.21
N ALA A 473 -6.48 28.11 15.93
CA ALA A 473 -6.37 29.54 16.21
C ALA A 473 -5.15 29.87 17.09
N LEU A 474 -4.88 29.05 18.12
CA LEU A 474 -3.69 29.18 18.96
C LEU A 474 -2.40 28.99 18.16
N ARG A 475 -2.34 27.96 17.31
CA ARG A 475 -1.21 27.73 16.39
C ARG A 475 -1.03 28.90 15.43
N ALA A 476 -2.09 29.39 14.80
CA ALA A 476 -2.03 30.53 13.90
C ALA A 476 -1.58 31.83 14.61
N SER A 477 -1.82 31.96 15.92
CA SER A 477 -1.29 33.07 16.71
C SER A 477 0.20 32.91 17.03
N LEU A 478 0.65 31.68 17.33
CA LEU A 478 2.05 31.37 17.65
C LEU A 478 2.92 31.40 16.40
N ALA A 479 2.48 30.74 15.33
CA ALA A 479 3.12 30.65 14.02
C ALA A 479 2.09 31.06 12.94
N PRO A 480 1.96 32.35 12.60
CA PRO A 480 1.01 32.82 11.60
C PRO A 480 1.28 32.20 10.22
N SER A 481 0.23 32.06 9.40
CA SER A 481 0.38 31.62 8.01
C SER A 481 1.19 32.66 7.24
N VAL A 482 2.16 32.19 6.46
CA VAL A 482 3.03 33.02 5.62
C VAL A 482 2.83 32.57 4.20
N ALA A 483 2.73 33.52 3.27
CA ALA A 483 2.75 33.21 1.85
C ALA A 483 4.13 32.64 1.52
N THR A 484 4.17 31.43 0.96
CA THR A 484 5.40 30.72 0.61
C THR A 484 5.41 30.39 -0.87
N VAL A 485 6.59 30.06 -1.39
CA VAL A 485 6.80 29.55 -2.74
C VAL A 485 7.64 28.28 -2.68
N ILE A 486 7.40 27.36 -3.61
CA ILE A 486 8.28 26.21 -3.82
C ILE A 486 9.15 26.53 -5.02
N GLU A 487 10.37 26.99 -4.74
CA GLU A 487 11.35 27.22 -5.78
C GLU A 487 12.06 25.91 -6.13
N THR A 488 12.34 25.76 -7.42
CA THR A 488 13.01 24.61 -8.03
C THR A 488 14.41 24.98 -8.53
N ASP A 489 15.05 25.99 -7.94
CA ASP A 489 16.32 26.55 -8.44
C ASP A 489 17.49 25.54 -8.39
N PRO A 490 18.26 25.37 -9.48
CA PRO A 490 19.44 24.48 -9.52
C PRO A 490 20.46 24.72 -8.41
N THR A 491 20.62 25.97 -7.95
CA THR A 491 21.66 26.36 -6.99
C THR A 491 21.49 25.73 -5.61
N ASP A 492 20.27 25.32 -5.25
CA ASP A 492 19.93 24.66 -3.99
C ASP A 492 19.65 23.15 -4.14
N GLY A 493 20.14 22.53 -5.23
CA GLY A 493 19.87 21.12 -5.58
C GLY A 493 18.49 20.90 -6.22
N GLY A 494 17.91 21.96 -6.78
CA GLY A 494 16.71 21.92 -7.61
C GLY A 494 16.99 21.47 -9.05
N MET A 495 16.15 21.90 -9.99
CA MET A 495 16.11 21.42 -11.38
C MET A 495 16.57 22.49 -12.35
N SER A 496 17.35 22.12 -13.37
CA SER A 496 17.65 22.94 -14.54
C SER A 496 16.39 23.30 -15.32
N ASP A 497 16.48 24.33 -16.19
CA ASP A 497 15.35 24.72 -17.05
C ASP A 497 14.95 23.59 -18.00
N GLU A 498 15.92 22.85 -18.53
CA GLU A 498 15.69 21.69 -19.40
C GLU A 498 15.00 20.53 -18.67
N GLU A 499 15.39 20.23 -17.42
CA GLU A 499 14.71 19.22 -16.58
C GLU A 499 13.28 19.64 -16.26
N GLN A 500 13.06 20.90 -15.88
CA GLN A 500 11.73 21.44 -15.63
C GLN A 500 10.82 21.35 -16.87
N ALA A 501 11.34 21.68 -18.05
CA ALA A 501 10.62 21.54 -19.31
C ALA A 501 10.31 20.07 -19.64
N LEU A 502 11.23 19.14 -19.37
CA LEU A 502 11.01 17.70 -19.58
C LEU A 502 9.92 17.15 -18.67
N PHE A 503 9.90 17.53 -17.40
CA PHE A 503 8.84 17.11 -16.48
C PHE A 503 7.48 17.67 -16.88
N ALA A 504 7.42 18.95 -17.28
CA ALA A 504 6.20 19.57 -17.76
C ALA A 504 5.66 18.88 -19.03
N GLU A 505 6.54 18.61 -20.00
CA GLU A 505 6.20 17.88 -21.23
C GLU A 505 5.69 16.47 -20.93
N THR A 506 6.38 15.75 -20.04
CA THR A 506 6.00 14.41 -19.62
C THR A 506 4.61 14.42 -18.96
N ALA A 507 4.36 15.34 -18.04
CA ALA A 507 3.06 15.46 -17.36
C ALA A 507 1.93 15.74 -18.36
N LEU A 508 2.08 16.77 -19.20
CA LEU A 508 1.06 17.21 -20.15
C LEU A 508 0.77 16.15 -21.22
N THR A 509 1.82 15.54 -21.80
CA THR A 509 1.68 14.48 -22.80
C THR A 509 1.03 13.24 -22.21
N THR A 510 1.46 12.83 -21.01
CA THR A 510 0.95 11.60 -20.36
C THR A 510 -0.52 11.73 -19.96
N MET A 511 -1.00 12.92 -19.61
CA MET A 511 -2.42 13.15 -19.30
C MET A 511 -3.28 13.49 -20.53
N GLY A 512 -2.66 13.68 -21.70
CA GLY A 512 -3.33 14.08 -22.94
C GLY A 512 -3.65 15.58 -23.06
N LEU A 513 -3.24 16.41 -22.09
CA LEU A 513 -3.51 17.86 -22.07
C LEU A 513 -2.39 18.62 -22.79
N THR A 514 -2.36 18.53 -24.12
CA THR A 514 -1.33 19.16 -24.97
C THR A 514 -1.84 20.33 -25.80
N ARG A 515 -3.16 20.53 -25.84
CA ARG A 515 -3.90 21.53 -26.62
C ARG A 515 -5.14 21.99 -25.85
N ASP A 516 -5.81 23.02 -26.35
CA ASP A 516 -7.11 23.50 -25.86
C ASP A 516 -7.11 23.85 -24.36
N PHE A 517 -6.04 24.50 -23.91
CA PHE A 517 -5.91 24.95 -22.52
C PHE A 517 -6.97 25.99 -22.15
N ALA A 518 -7.63 25.79 -21.01
CA ALA A 518 -8.47 26.82 -20.41
C ALA A 518 -7.63 27.99 -19.88
N SER A 519 -8.28 29.12 -19.60
CA SER A 519 -7.63 30.26 -18.96
C SER A 519 -7.17 29.95 -17.52
N LEU A 520 -7.80 28.96 -16.87
CA LEU A 520 -7.46 28.49 -15.54
C LEU A 520 -7.32 26.96 -15.55
N VAL A 521 -6.17 26.47 -15.06
CA VAL A 521 -5.92 25.04 -14.89
C VAL A 521 -5.57 24.74 -13.44
N LEU A 522 -6.42 23.98 -12.75
CA LEU A 522 -6.17 23.51 -11.39
C LEU A 522 -5.40 22.19 -11.42
N LEU A 523 -4.25 22.13 -10.73
CA LEU A 523 -3.54 20.89 -10.41
C LEU A 523 -3.84 20.54 -8.96
N CYS A 524 -4.61 19.47 -8.74
CA CYS A 524 -5.13 19.11 -7.43
C CYS A 524 -4.53 17.76 -6.98
N GLY A 525 -3.56 17.84 -6.06
CA GLY A 525 -3.12 16.68 -5.30
C GLY A 525 -4.20 16.26 -4.29
N HIS A 526 -3.95 15.24 -3.49
CA HIS A 526 -4.82 14.93 -2.35
C HIS A 526 -4.03 14.56 -1.09
N GLY A 527 -4.72 14.60 0.03
CA GLY A 527 -4.28 14.10 1.32
C GLY A 527 -5.50 13.77 2.18
N SER A 528 -5.27 13.25 3.38
CA SER A 528 -6.33 12.96 4.34
C SER A 528 -5.99 13.60 5.68
N THR A 529 -6.93 14.35 6.28
CA THR A 529 -6.77 14.82 7.66
C THR A 529 -7.31 13.77 8.62
N THR A 530 -6.47 13.28 9.54
CA THR A 530 -6.89 12.38 10.62
C THR A 530 -6.16 12.68 11.93
N GLU A 531 -6.77 12.33 13.06
CA GLU A 531 -6.18 12.42 14.40
C GLU A 531 -5.94 11.03 14.96
N ASN A 532 -4.81 10.83 15.65
CA ASN A 532 -4.49 9.58 16.36
C ASN A 532 -4.60 8.30 15.49
N ASN A 533 -4.09 8.36 14.26
CA ASN A 533 -4.14 7.25 13.32
C ASN A 533 -2.71 6.81 12.95
N PRO A 534 -2.23 5.65 13.44
CA PRO A 534 -0.93 5.10 13.04
C PRO A 534 -0.81 4.88 11.53
N TYR A 535 -1.93 4.59 10.86
CA TYR A 535 -2.03 4.36 9.42
C TYR A 535 -2.47 5.63 8.64
N ALA A 536 -2.14 6.82 9.13
CA ALA A 536 -2.50 8.08 8.45
C ALA A 536 -1.91 8.16 7.03
N SER A 537 -0.64 7.75 6.85
CA SER A 537 0.04 7.73 5.56
C SER A 537 -0.61 6.81 4.53
N ALA A 538 -1.26 5.72 4.97
CA ALA A 538 -2.04 4.84 4.10
C ALA A 538 -3.33 5.49 3.55
N LEU A 539 -3.77 6.60 4.14
CA LEU A 539 -4.90 7.41 3.64
C LEU A 539 -4.43 8.57 2.76
N ASP A 540 -3.15 8.93 2.79
CA ASP A 540 -2.56 9.92 1.91
C ASP A 540 -2.29 9.32 0.51
N CYS A 541 -1.55 10.04 -0.35
CA CYS A 541 -1.37 9.66 -1.74
C CYS A 541 -0.33 8.53 -1.90
N GLY A 542 -0.76 7.38 -2.40
CA GLY A 542 0.14 6.26 -2.74
C GLY A 542 1.17 6.64 -3.81
N ALA A 543 0.79 7.49 -4.78
CA ALA A 543 1.71 7.99 -5.80
C ALA A 543 2.72 9.04 -5.26
N CYS A 544 2.51 9.55 -4.04
CA CYS A 544 3.47 10.42 -3.34
C CYS A 544 4.15 9.68 -2.17
N GLY A 545 4.18 8.35 -2.20
CA GLY A 545 4.87 7.55 -1.18
C GLY A 545 4.19 7.56 0.20
N GLY A 546 2.86 7.70 0.23
CA GLY A 546 2.10 7.80 1.49
C GLY A 546 2.17 9.20 2.12
N ASN A 547 2.47 10.23 1.32
CA ASN A 547 2.48 11.64 1.73
C ASN A 547 1.39 12.43 0.99
N ARG A 548 1.11 13.62 1.50
CA ARG A 548 0.20 14.58 0.88
C ARG A 548 0.72 15.13 -0.45
N GLY A 549 -0.17 15.29 -1.43
CA GLY A 549 0.17 15.72 -2.80
C GLY A 549 0.23 17.22 -3.05
N GLY A 550 -0.16 18.08 -2.10
CA GLY A 550 -0.23 19.52 -2.30
C GLY A 550 1.11 20.17 -2.67
N ALA A 551 2.21 19.73 -2.08
CA ALA A 551 3.55 20.24 -2.42
C ALA A 551 3.97 19.88 -3.87
N SER A 552 3.63 18.68 -4.35
CA SER A 552 3.85 18.30 -5.75
C SER A 552 3.02 19.14 -6.70
N ALA A 553 1.75 19.39 -6.38
CA ALA A 553 0.88 20.28 -7.15
C ALA A 553 1.43 21.71 -7.25
N ARG A 554 1.93 22.25 -6.14
CA ARG A 554 2.57 23.57 -6.08
C ARG A 554 3.83 23.65 -6.93
N ALA A 555 4.70 22.64 -6.85
CA ALA A 555 5.90 22.56 -7.69
C ALA A 555 5.55 22.45 -9.19
N ALA A 556 4.55 21.66 -9.56
CA ALA A 556 4.08 21.54 -10.94
C ALA A 556 3.50 22.85 -11.48
N ALA A 557 2.63 23.52 -10.70
CA ALA A 557 2.05 24.80 -11.08
C ALA A 557 3.13 25.89 -11.24
N TRP A 558 4.14 25.91 -10.35
CA TRP A 558 5.29 26.79 -10.47
C TRP A 558 6.04 26.57 -11.79
N ILE A 559 6.39 25.32 -12.10
CA ILE A 559 7.13 24.95 -13.32
C ILE A 559 6.34 25.35 -14.58
N LEU A 560 5.05 25.04 -14.64
CA LEU A 560 4.19 25.30 -15.81
C LEU A 560 3.88 26.79 -16.03
N ASN A 561 4.03 27.63 -15.00
CA ASN A 561 3.87 29.08 -15.11
C ASN A 561 5.18 29.82 -15.44
N ARG A 562 6.35 29.17 -15.39
CA ARG A 562 7.62 29.82 -15.75
C ARG A 562 7.69 30.09 -17.26
N MET A 563 8.03 31.33 -17.61
CA MET A 563 8.24 31.75 -19.00
C MET A 563 9.24 30.85 -19.74
N ARG A 564 10.38 30.56 -19.11
CA ARG A 564 11.43 29.74 -19.71
C ARG A 564 10.97 28.31 -20.01
N THR A 565 10.21 27.70 -19.10
CA THR A 565 9.59 26.38 -19.33
C THR A 565 8.65 26.44 -20.52
N ARG A 566 7.78 27.45 -20.61
CA ARG A 566 6.83 27.61 -21.72
C ARG A 566 7.52 27.83 -23.07
N GLU A 567 8.62 28.58 -23.11
CA GLU A 567 9.45 28.74 -24.32
C GLU A 567 10.02 27.41 -24.81
N LEU A 568 10.53 26.58 -23.90
CA LEU A 568 11.07 25.25 -24.22
C LEU A 568 9.97 24.28 -24.64
N LEU A 569 8.80 24.30 -23.98
CA LEU A 569 7.65 23.49 -24.38
C LEU A 569 7.15 23.85 -25.79
N ALA A 570 7.12 25.14 -26.13
CA ALA A 570 6.73 25.59 -27.46
C ALA A 570 7.69 25.07 -28.54
N GLN A 571 8.99 24.99 -28.26
CA GLN A 571 9.98 24.37 -29.15
C GLN A 571 9.76 22.85 -29.32
N ARG A 572 9.12 22.21 -28.34
CA ARG A 572 8.75 20.79 -28.35
C ARG A 572 7.31 20.55 -28.84
N GLY A 573 6.64 21.58 -29.35
CA GLY A 573 5.32 21.48 -29.97
C GLY A 573 4.13 21.65 -29.03
N ILE A 574 4.34 21.97 -27.75
CA ILE A 574 3.26 22.25 -26.78
C ILE A 574 3.20 23.75 -26.51
N SER A 575 2.18 24.42 -27.04
CA SER A 575 1.97 25.85 -26.85
C SER A 575 0.90 26.12 -25.80
N ILE A 576 1.34 26.58 -24.62
CA ILE A 576 0.44 27.03 -23.54
C ILE A 576 0.11 28.52 -23.77
N PRO A 577 -1.18 28.90 -23.91
CA PRO A 577 -1.57 30.29 -24.06
C PRO A 577 -1.08 31.20 -22.92
N GLY A 578 -0.78 32.46 -23.22
CA GLY A 578 -0.23 33.41 -22.25
C GLY A 578 -1.22 33.75 -21.13
N GLU A 579 -2.51 33.66 -21.42
CA GLU A 579 -3.63 33.83 -20.51
C GLU A 579 -3.90 32.61 -19.64
N THR A 580 -3.35 31.43 -19.94
CA THR A 580 -3.51 30.24 -19.10
C THR A 580 -2.68 30.37 -17.84
N VAL A 581 -3.32 30.24 -16.67
CA VAL A 581 -2.66 30.22 -15.37
C VAL A 581 -2.89 28.88 -14.69
N PHE A 582 -1.81 28.21 -14.30
CA PHE A 582 -1.86 27.00 -13.49
C PHE A 582 -1.93 27.37 -12.01
N VAL A 583 -2.84 26.75 -11.26
CA VAL A 583 -2.97 26.93 -9.82
C VAL A 583 -2.92 25.59 -9.13
N ALA A 584 -2.31 25.55 -7.94
CA ALA A 584 -2.20 24.33 -7.16
C ALA A 584 -3.34 24.21 -6.14
N GLY A 585 -3.79 22.98 -5.89
CA GLY A 585 -4.69 22.67 -4.81
C GLY A 585 -4.44 21.29 -4.20
N GLU A 586 -5.10 21.04 -3.08
CA GLU A 586 -5.12 19.75 -2.41
C GLU A 586 -6.55 19.42 -1.96
N HIS A 587 -7.05 18.27 -2.43
CA HIS A 587 -8.28 17.67 -1.96
C HIS A 587 -8.04 16.90 -0.65
N ASP A 588 -8.70 17.32 0.43
CA ASP A 588 -8.75 16.55 1.67
C ASP A 588 -9.88 15.51 1.61
N THR A 589 -9.53 14.24 1.42
CA THR A 589 -10.48 13.15 1.21
C THR A 589 -11.28 12.82 2.48
N ALA A 590 -10.84 13.24 3.67
CA ALA A 590 -11.60 13.01 4.89
C ALA A 590 -12.74 14.02 5.05
N THR A 591 -12.59 15.23 4.51
CA THR A 591 -13.55 16.34 4.67
C THR A 591 -14.25 16.75 3.36
N ASP A 592 -13.81 16.23 2.22
CA ASP A 592 -14.27 16.57 0.87
C ASP A 592 -14.08 18.07 0.53
N THR A 593 -13.03 18.69 1.08
CA THR A 593 -12.72 20.11 0.86
C THR A 593 -11.45 20.26 0.04
N VAL A 594 -11.41 21.25 -0.86
CA VAL A 594 -10.20 21.56 -1.65
C VAL A 594 -9.58 22.86 -1.17
N ALA A 595 -8.32 22.80 -0.72
CA ALA A 595 -7.53 23.98 -0.43
C ALA A 595 -6.80 24.44 -1.70
N ILE A 596 -6.95 25.71 -2.10
CA ILE A 596 -6.19 26.31 -3.20
C ILE A 596 -4.99 27.06 -2.63
N TYR A 597 -3.82 26.78 -3.19
CA TYR A 597 -2.55 27.35 -2.75
C TYR A 597 -2.10 28.51 -3.63
N ASP A 598 -1.11 29.26 -3.12
CA ASP A 598 -0.35 30.26 -3.86
C ASP A 598 -1.20 31.36 -4.54
N LEU A 599 -2.37 31.67 -3.98
CA LEU A 599 -3.29 32.71 -4.47
C LEU A 599 -2.63 34.11 -4.58
N HIS A 600 -1.54 34.35 -3.85
CA HIS A 600 -0.77 35.58 -3.91
C HIS A 600 0.03 35.74 -5.21
N LEU A 601 0.32 34.64 -5.93
CA LEU A 601 0.97 34.64 -7.23
C LEU A 601 -0.01 34.84 -8.39
N VAL A 602 -1.32 34.71 -8.13
CA VAL A 602 -2.34 34.77 -9.18
C VAL A 602 -2.50 36.21 -9.72
N PRO A 603 -2.43 36.40 -11.05
CA PRO A 603 -2.72 37.69 -11.68
C PRO A 603 -4.10 38.23 -11.35
N ARG A 604 -4.25 39.56 -11.29
CA ARG A 604 -5.55 40.20 -10.98
C ARG A 604 -6.67 39.79 -11.95
N SER A 605 -6.33 39.54 -13.21
CA SER A 605 -7.24 39.11 -14.27
C SER A 605 -7.97 37.79 -13.98
N HIS A 606 -7.40 36.92 -13.13
CA HIS A 606 -7.91 35.56 -12.89
C HIS A 606 -8.59 35.41 -11.53
N ARG A 607 -8.57 36.44 -10.68
CA ARG A 607 -9.05 36.35 -9.29
C ARG A 607 -10.55 36.04 -9.20
N ASP A 608 -11.36 36.63 -10.08
CA ASP A 608 -12.80 36.38 -10.10
C ASP A 608 -13.11 34.95 -10.54
N GLY A 609 -12.41 34.44 -11.55
CA GLY A 609 -12.52 33.04 -12.00
C GLY A 609 -12.14 32.04 -10.90
N ILE A 610 -11.08 32.32 -10.15
CA ILE A 610 -10.71 31.50 -8.98
C ILE A 610 -11.76 31.58 -7.88
N ALA A 611 -12.33 32.76 -7.59
CA ALA A 611 -13.37 32.87 -6.58
C ALA A 611 -14.61 32.04 -6.93
N VAL A 612 -14.99 32.00 -8.21
CA VAL A 612 -16.05 31.11 -8.71
C VAL A 612 -15.64 29.65 -8.55
N LEU A 613 -14.45 29.26 -9.02
CA LEU A 613 -13.96 27.88 -8.89
C LEU A 613 -13.96 27.41 -7.42
N VAL A 614 -13.50 28.23 -6.48
CA VAL A 614 -13.49 27.90 -5.04
C VAL A 614 -14.92 27.67 -4.53
N ALA A 615 -15.85 28.57 -4.85
CA ALA A 615 -17.24 28.42 -4.44
C ALA A 615 -17.88 27.15 -5.05
N ASP A 616 -17.52 26.80 -6.27
CA ASP A 616 -18.04 25.62 -6.97
C ASP A 616 -17.46 24.32 -6.41
N LEU A 617 -16.17 24.32 -6.04
CA LEU A 617 -15.53 23.22 -5.32
C LEU A 617 -16.16 23.01 -3.94
N GLU A 618 -16.53 24.07 -3.22
CA GLU A 618 -17.27 23.95 -1.95
C GLU A 618 -18.66 23.33 -2.13
N ARG A 619 -19.36 23.67 -3.22
CA ARG A 619 -20.65 23.05 -3.57
C ARG A 619 -20.47 21.57 -3.92
N ALA A 620 -19.46 21.23 -4.72
CA ALA A 620 -19.13 19.87 -5.10
C ALA A 620 -18.77 19.02 -3.87
N GLY A 621 -17.89 19.52 -3.00
CA GLY A 621 -17.52 18.88 -1.74
C GLY A 621 -18.70 18.66 -0.80
N THR A 622 -19.61 19.64 -0.71
CA THR A 622 -20.86 19.51 0.06
C THR A 622 -21.75 18.38 -0.48
N ALA A 623 -21.82 18.21 -1.79
CA ALA A 623 -22.59 17.14 -2.41
C ALA A 623 -21.93 15.76 -2.16
N LEU A 624 -20.61 15.67 -2.31
CA LEU A 624 -19.85 14.46 -2.01
C LEU A 624 -19.96 14.02 -0.54
N ALA A 625 -19.83 14.96 0.39
CA ALA A 625 -19.98 14.66 1.82
C ALA A 625 -21.39 14.13 2.16
N LYS A 626 -22.44 14.59 1.48
CA LYS A 626 -23.80 14.05 1.64
C LYS A 626 -23.95 12.65 1.08
N GLU A 627 -23.25 12.34 -0.02
CA GLU A 627 -23.21 11.01 -0.62
C GLU A 627 -22.50 10.03 0.34
N ARG A 628 -21.28 10.37 0.78
CA ARG A 628 -20.46 9.56 1.69
C ARG A 628 -21.09 9.37 3.07
N ALA A 629 -21.82 10.37 3.57
CA ALA A 629 -22.54 10.26 4.84
C ALA A 629 -23.55 9.09 4.87
N ARG A 630 -24.00 8.59 3.71
CA ARG A 630 -24.87 7.42 3.61
C ARG A 630 -24.13 6.09 3.79
N LEU A 631 -22.82 6.10 3.52
CA LEU A 631 -21.95 4.92 3.54
C LEU A 631 -21.08 4.84 4.79
N LEU A 632 -20.93 5.94 5.54
CA LEU A 632 -20.07 5.98 6.72
C LEU A 632 -20.81 5.46 7.98
N PRO A 633 -20.19 4.56 8.77
CA PRO A 633 -20.80 4.01 9.98
C PRO A 633 -21.04 5.09 11.03
N GLY A 634 -22.15 4.94 11.76
CA GLY A 634 -22.48 5.79 12.91
C GLY A 634 -22.98 7.19 12.56
N VAL A 635 -23.19 7.51 11.27
CA VAL A 635 -23.83 8.76 10.85
C VAL A 635 -25.30 8.77 11.25
N LYS A 636 -25.73 9.81 11.97
CA LYS A 636 -27.11 9.93 12.47
C LYS A 636 -27.99 10.66 11.45
N LYS A 637 -29.12 10.04 11.09
CA LYS A 637 -30.17 10.66 10.27
C LYS A 637 -30.70 11.94 10.93
N GLY A 638 -31.00 12.98 10.13
CA GLY A 638 -31.54 14.26 10.61
C GLY A 638 -30.49 15.27 11.12
N ARG A 639 -29.21 14.90 11.22
CA ARG A 639 -28.10 15.83 11.49
C ARG A 639 -27.44 16.26 10.17
N ASN A 640 -26.73 17.40 10.19
CA ASN A 640 -26.01 17.91 9.02
C ASN A 640 -24.92 16.90 8.59
N ALA A 641 -25.05 16.36 7.37
CA ALA A 641 -24.13 15.37 6.82
C ALA A 641 -22.69 15.88 6.73
N VAL A 642 -22.47 17.08 6.18
CA VAL A 642 -21.15 17.69 6.00
C VAL A 642 -20.44 17.85 7.35
N THR A 643 -21.15 18.34 8.36
CA THR A 643 -20.59 18.49 9.71
C THR A 643 -20.23 17.14 10.33
N GLN A 644 -21.04 16.10 10.11
CA GLN A 644 -20.76 14.76 10.63
C GLN A 644 -19.54 14.12 9.96
N VAL A 645 -19.41 14.25 8.63
CA VAL A 645 -18.22 13.76 7.89
C VAL A 645 -16.98 14.50 8.36
N ALA A 646 -16.99 15.83 8.34
CA ALA A 646 -15.84 16.64 8.73
C ALA A 646 -15.45 16.47 10.21
N ALA A 647 -16.39 16.19 11.12
CA ALA A 647 -16.05 15.98 12.53
C ALA A 647 -15.16 14.74 12.75
N ARG A 648 -15.27 13.72 11.89
CA ARG A 648 -14.51 12.46 12.00
C ARG A 648 -13.00 12.65 11.88
N SER A 649 -12.55 13.60 11.05
CA SER A 649 -11.12 13.91 10.87
C SER A 649 -10.48 14.53 12.11
N THR A 650 -11.30 15.11 12.99
CA THR A 650 -10.84 15.80 14.21
C THR A 650 -11.06 15.03 15.50
N ASP A 651 -11.79 13.90 15.44
CA ASP A 651 -12.08 13.06 16.58
C ASP A 651 -10.97 12.00 16.75
N TRP A 652 -10.19 12.12 17.82
CA TRP A 652 -9.10 11.19 18.13
C TRP A 652 -9.53 9.79 18.59
N ALA A 653 -10.81 9.60 18.93
CA ALA A 653 -11.39 8.29 19.22
C ALA A 653 -11.95 7.62 17.96
N GLN A 654 -12.03 8.35 16.84
CA GLN A 654 -12.54 7.82 15.59
C GLN A 654 -11.55 6.84 14.96
N VAL A 655 -11.88 5.55 15.04
CA VAL A 655 -11.12 4.48 14.40
C VAL A 655 -11.26 4.50 12.88
N GLN A 656 -12.32 5.11 12.36
CA GLN A 656 -12.64 5.15 10.94
C GLN A 656 -12.94 6.58 10.49
N PRO A 657 -11.91 7.44 10.34
CA PRO A 657 -12.10 8.81 9.89
C PRO A 657 -12.76 8.86 8.51
N GLU A 658 -12.37 7.95 7.64
CA GLU A 658 -12.97 7.65 6.34
C GLU A 658 -12.78 6.16 6.00
N TRP A 659 -13.31 5.70 4.86
CA TRP A 659 -13.10 4.34 4.34
C TRP A 659 -11.73 4.12 3.67
N GLY A 660 -10.97 5.19 3.43
CA GLY A 660 -9.77 5.12 2.60
C GLY A 660 -10.12 4.64 1.19
N LEU A 661 -9.33 3.72 0.66
CA LEU A 661 -9.47 3.17 -0.69
C LEU A 661 -10.29 1.87 -0.73
N ALA A 662 -11.12 1.61 0.29
CA ALA A 662 -12.00 0.45 0.27
C ALA A 662 -12.95 0.48 -0.96
N ARG A 663 -13.40 -0.70 -1.38
CA ARG A 663 -14.15 -0.95 -2.65
C ARG A 663 -13.42 -0.64 -3.97
N ASN A 664 -12.15 -0.23 -3.95
CA ASN A 664 -11.37 -0.09 -5.20
C ASN A 664 -11.38 -1.42 -5.99
N ALA A 665 -11.57 -1.33 -7.31
CA ALA A 665 -11.74 -2.52 -8.16
C ALA A 665 -11.19 -2.36 -9.59
N ALA A 666 -11.09 -1.13 -10.13
CA ALA A 666 -10.62 -0.92 -11.49
C ALA A 666 -9.67 0.26 -11.65
N PHE A 667 -8.85 0.24 -12.70
CA PHE A 667 -7.97 1.32 -13.15
C PHE A 667 -8.30 1.64 -14.61
N ILE A 668 -8.82 2.83 -14.89
CA ILE A 668 -9.27 3.25 -16.22
C ILE A 668 -8.24 4.20 -16.83
N VAL A 669 -7.72 3.85 -18.00
CA VAL A 669 -6.79 4.62 -18.82
C VAL A 669 -7.45 4.97 -20.14
N ALA A 670 -8.13 6.11 -20.17
CA ALA A 670 -8.93 6.52 -21.31
C ALA A 670 -9.16 8.03 -21.34
N PRO A 671 -9.66 8.60 -22.46
CA PRO A 671 -10.15 9.96 -22.48
C PRO A 671 -11.30 10.16 -21.47
N ARG A 672 -11.48 11.38 -20.98
CA ARG A 672 -12.56 11.71 -20.02
C ARG A 672 -13.95 11.34 -20.57
N SER A 673 -14.13 11.42 -21.90
CA SER A 673 -15.38 11.08 -22.60
C SER A 673 -15.88 9.66 -22.29
N VAL A 674 -14.99 8.69 -22.08
CA VAL A 674 -15.35 7.28 -21.82
C VAL A 674 -16.07 7.10 -20.48
N THR A 675 -15.78 7.96 -19.52
CA THR A 675 -16.32 7.87 -18.15
C THR A 675 -17.33 9.00 -17.86
N ALA A 676 -17.62 9.86 -18.84
CA ALA A 676 -18.45 11.04 -18.65
C ALA A 676 -19.88 10.61 -18.30
N GLY A 677 -20.52 11.25 -17.31
CA GLY A 677 -21.90 10.90 -16.91
C GLY A 677 -22.08 9.53 -16.23
N VAL A 678 -21.04 8.70 -16.13
CA VAL A 678 -21.08 7.40 -15.45
C VAL A 678 -20.76 7.59 -13.97
N ASP A 679 -21.60 7.06 -13.07
CA ASP A 679 -21.29 6.96 -11.65
C ASP A 679 -20.46 5.69 -11.41
N LEU A 680 -19.16 5.88 -11.13
CA LEU A 680 -18.21 4.79 -10.90
C LEU A 680 -18.14 4.37 -9.42
N GLU A 681 -19.05 4.91 -8.59
CA GLU A 681 -19.23 4.59 -7.17
C GLU A 681 -17.97 4.77 -6.31
N GLY A 682 -17.01 5.60 -6.74
CA GLY A 682 -15.71 5.73 -6.08
C GLY A 682 -14.88 4.43 -6.07
N ARG A 683 -15.04 3.56 -7.08
CA ARG A 683 -14.35 2.26 -7.19
C ARG A 683 -13.21 2.21 -8.20
N CYS A 684 -13.14 3.22 -9.06
CA CYS A 684 -12.20 3.26 -10.18
C CYS A 684 -11.13 4.32 -9.97
N PHE A 685 -9.87 3.92 -10.11
CA PHE A 685 -8.78 4.86 -10.28
C PHE A 685 -8.84 5.42 -11.71
N LEU A 686 -8.69 6.72 -11.87
CA LEU A 686 -8.94 7.39 -13.16
C LEU A 686 -7.69 8.09 -13.67
N HIS A 687 -7.14 7.62 -14.79
CA HIS A 687 -6.05 8.30 -15.50
C HIS A 687 -6.52 8.77 -16.87
N SER A 688 -6.44 10.07 -17.12
CA SER A 688 -6.73 10.63 -18.45
C SER A 688 -5.63 10.23 -19.42
N TYR A 689 -6.00 9.76 -20.60
CA TYR A 689 -5.07 9.34 -21.65
C TYR A 689 -5.69 9.53 -23.02
N ASP A 690 -4.94 10.09 -23.98
CA ASP A 690 -5.34 10.22 -25.38
C ASP A 690 -4.32 9.50 -26.27
N ALA A 691 -4.75 8.40 -26.89
CA ALA A 691 -3.91 7.58 -27.75
C ALA A 691 -3.44 8.30 -29.03
N SER A 692 -4.11 9.38 -29.44
CA SER A 692 -3.80 10.15 -30.66
C SER A 692 -2.54 11.00 -30.52
N VAL A 693 -2.22 11.43 -29.29
CA VAL A 693 -1.02 12.23 -28.98
C VAL A 693 0.15 11.38 -28.47
N ASP A 694 -0.01 10.07 -28.43
CA ASP A 694 1.00 9.10 -27.99
C ASP A 694 1.21 8.00 -29.06
N PRO A 695 1.68 8.35 -30.26
CA PRO A 695 1.81 7.40 -31.38
C PRO A 695 2.69 6.19 -31.03
N ASP A 696 3.77 6.42 -30.28
CA ASP A 696 4.79 5.42 -29.93
C ASP A 696 4.48 4.64 -28.63
N GLY A 697 3.47 5.05 -27.86
CA GLY A 697 3.08 4.36 -26.62
C GLY A 697 3.99 4.61 -25.43
N VAL A 698 4.71 5.72 -25.41
CA VAL A 698 5.62 6.10 -24.31
C VAL A 698 4.81 6.55 -23.10
N ALA A 699 3.76 7.35 -23.30
CA ALA A 699 2.87 7.74 -22.23
C ALA A 699 2.11 6.52 -21.69
N LEU A 700 1.59 5.66 -22.58
CA LEU A 700 0.92 4.42 -22.19
C LEU A 700 1.82 3.51 -21.35
N GLU A 701 3.08 3.32 -21.76
CA GLU A 701 4.06 2.57 -20.97
C GLU A 701 4.31 3.20 -19.61
N THR A 702 4.47 4.52 -19.54
CA THR A 702 4.65 5.23 -18.28
C THR A 702 3.47 5.01 -17.33
N ILE A 703 2.23 5.08 -17.86
CA ILE A 703 1.00 4.85 -17.08
C ILE A 703 0.91 3.41 -16.57
N LEU A 704 1.21 2.43 -17.43
CA LEU A 704 1.09 1.02 -17.07
C LEU A 704 2.21 0.56 -16.14
N THR A 705 3.44 1.08 -16.28
CA THR A 705 4.58 0.65 -15.45
C THR A 705 4.64 1.30 -14.08
N ALA A 706 4.01 2.47 -13.88
CA ALA A 706 4.02 3.18 -12.61
C ALA A 706 2.61 3.34 -11.99
N PRO A 707 1.71 4.24 -12.45
CA PRO A 707 0.36 4.38 -11.89
C PRO A 707 -0.45 3.09 -11.77
N MET A 708 -0.48 2.24 -12.80
CA MET A 708 -1.24 0.97 -12.76
C MET A 708 -0.64 0.00 -11.74
N VAL A 709 0.69 -0.11 -11.66
CA VAL A 709 1.37 -0.96 -10.66
C VAL A 709 1.07 -0.45 -9.24
N VAL A 710 1.05 0.86 -9.01
CA VAL A 710 0.66 1.45 -7.71
C VAL A 710 -0.81 1.14 -7.40
N ALA A 711 -1.72 1.27 -8.37
CA ALA A 711 -3.13 0.91 -8.20
C ALA A 711 -3.28 -0.59 -7.87
N HIS A 712 -2.50 -1.46 -8.51
CA HIS A 712 -2.46 -2.89 -8.22
C HIS A 712 -1.95 -3.18 -6.80
N TRP A 713 -0.87 -2.50 -6.35
CA TRP A 713 -0.37 -2.68 -4.99
C TRP A 713 -1.41 -2.28 -3.94
N ILE A 714 -2.15 -1.19 -4.18
CA ILE A 714 -3.27 -0.78 -3.35
C ILE A 714 -4.37 -1.84 -3.36
N ASN A 715 -4.84 -2.23 -4.54
CA ASN A 715 -5.91 -3.22 -4.70
C ASN A 715 -5.54 -4.55 -4.02
N ALA A 716 -4.35 -5.07 -4.27
CA ALA A 716 -3.87 -6.30 -3.68
C ALA A 716 -3.75 -6.21 -2.15
N GLN A 717 -3.29 -5.08 -1.58
CA GLN A 717 -3.24 -4.96 -0.12
C GLN A 717 -4.63 -5.02 0.52
N TYR A 718 -5.60 -4.34 -0.09
CA TYR A 718 -7.00 -4.40 0.35
C TYR A 718 -7.58 -5.81 0.17
N TYR A 719 -7.34 -6.44 -0.99
CA TYR A 719 -7.75 -7.82 -1.29
C TYR A 719 -7.24 -8.78 -0.21
N PHE A 720 -5.93 -8.84 -0.01
CA PHE A 720 -5.29 -9.79 0.89
C PHE A 720 -5.63 -9.54 2.36
N SER A 721 -5.76 -8.27 2.77
CA SER A 721 -6.21 -7.92 4.12
C SER A 721 -7.67 -8.33 4.39
N THR A 722 -8.50 -8.41 3.35
CA THR A 722 -9.91 -8.81 3.46
C THR A 722 -10.09 -10.32 3.41
N VAL A 723 -9.35 -11.04 2.57
CA VAL A 723 -9.48 -12.52 2.44
C VAL A 723 -8.90 -13.27 3.63
N ASP A 724 -7.81 -12.76 4.23
CA ASP A 724 -7.20 -13.32 5.45
C ASP A 724 -6.95 -12.21 6.48
N PRO A 725 -8.00 -11.79 7.21
CA PRO A 725 -7.86 -10.73 8.20
C PRO A 725 -7.01 -11.14 9.41
N GLU A 726 -6.78 -12.42 9.65
CA GLU A 726 -5.99 -12.87 10.80
C GLU A 726 -4.48 -12.67 10.57
N LEU A 727 -4.01 -13.08 9.39
CA LEU A 727 -2.58 -13.06 9.05
C LEU A 727 -2.16 -11.85 8.20
N LEU A 728 -3.04 -11.35 7.33
CA LEU A 728 -2.68 -10.34 6.31
C LEU A 728 -3.29 -8.97 6.56
N SER A 729 -4.07 -8.75 7.62
CA SER A 729 -4.55 -7.42 8.02
C SER A 729 -3.72 -6.79 9.15
N ALA A 730 -4.09 -5.58 9.55
CA ALA A 730 -3.57 -4.97 10.75
C ALA A 730 -4.35 -5.30 12.04
N GLY A 731 -5.35 -6.17 11.97
CA GLY A 731 -6.22 -6.46 13.10
C GLY A 731 -7.03 -5.24 13.54
N ASP A 732 -7.61 -5.33 14.74
CA ASP A 732 -8.48 -4.30 15.28
C ASP A 732 -7.68 -3.08 15.74
N LYS A 733 -8.01 -1.91 15.15
CA LYS A 733 -7.38 -0.63 15.47
C LYS A 733 -7.51 -0.21 16.94
N THR A 734 -8.52 -0.70 17.66
CA THR A 734 -8.75 -0.37 19.07
C THR A 734 -7.69 -0.92 20.02
N VAL A 735 -6.92 -1.93 19.59
CA VAL A 735 -5.87 -2.57 20.39
C VAL A 735 -4.47 -2.37 19.80
N HIS A 736 -4.32 -1.42 18.86
CA HIS A 736 -3.03 -1.10 18.25
C HIS A 736 -2.10 -0.42 19.25
N ASN A 737 -0.87 -0.95 19.35
CA ASN A 737 0.24 -0.32 20.04
C ASN A 737 1.35 0.00 19.04
N ILE A 738 1.73 1.27 18.95
CA ILE A 738 2.82 1.72 18.09
C ILE A 738 4.15 1.25 18.67
N VAL A 739 4.98 0.63 17.83
CA VAL A 739 6.33 0.18 18.20
C VAL A 739 7.36 0.97 17.42
N ALA A 740 8.17 1.75 18.14
CA ALA A 740 9.32 2.52 17.62
C ALA A 740 9.04 3.39 16.36
N GLY A 741 7.77 3.73 16.08
CA GLY A 741 7.37 4.42 14.85
C GLY A 741 7.49 3.58 13.56
N VAL A 742 7.87 2.29 13.66
CA VAL A 742 8.07 1.42 12.49
C VAL A 742 6.84 0.61 12.12
N GLY A 743 5.97 0.32 13.07
CA GLY A 743 4.76 -0.46 12.84
C GLY A 743 3.88 -0.51 14.08
N VAL A 744 2.80 -1.31 14.01
CA VAL A 744 1.94 -1.57 15.17
C VAL A 744 1.91 -3.06 15.49
N VAL A 745 1.70 -3.38 16.77
CA VAL A 745 1.28 -4.70 17.23
C VAL A 745 -0.16 -4.62 17.72
N ALA A 746 -0.89 -5.74 17.65
CA ALA A 746 -2.23 -5.84 18.23
C ALA A 746 -2.13 -6.51 19.60
N GLY A 747 -2.40 -5.77 20.67
CA GLY A 747 -2.24 -6.25 22.05
C GLY A 747 -0.84 -6.01 22.62
N ALA A 748 -0.38 -6.87 23.53
CA ALA A 748 0.81 -6.62 24.37
C ALA A 748 2.16 -6.95 23.71
N GLY A 749 2.17 -7.62 22.56
CA GLY A 749 3.40 -8.02 21.87
C GLY A 749 3.11 -8.88 20.64
N GLY A 750 4.15 -9.52 20.11
CA GLY A 750 4.07 -10.35 18.91
C GLY A 750 4.65 -9.66 17.68
N ASP A 751 4.17 -10.08 16.51
CA ASP A 751 4.64 -9.57 15.24
C ASP A 751 4.05 -8.21 14.88
N LEU A 752 4.78 -7.44 14.07
CA LEU A 752 4.24 -6.24 13.45
C LEU A 752 3.12 -6.62 12.47
N LYS A 753 2.11 -5.77 12.43
CA LYS A 753 0.96 -5.92 11.54
C LYS A 753 1.29 -5.47 10.11
N VAL A 754 0.98 -6.30 9.12
CA VAL A 754 1.44 -6.15 7.71
C VAL A 754 0.43 -5.54 6.74
N GLY A 755 -0.86 -5.53 7.09
CA GLY A 755 -1.93 -5.06 6.20
C GLY A 755 -2.67 -3.83 6.70
N LEU A 756 -3.97 -3.78 6.39
CA LEU A 756 -4.84 -2.66 6.72
C LEU A 756 -5.71 -2.93 7.97
N PRO A 757 -6.07 -1.91 8.75
CA PRO A 757 -6.94 -2.09 9.91
C PRO A 757 -8.32 -2.63 9.54
N LEU A 758 -8.91 -3.47 10.39
CA LEU A 758 -10.23 -4.06 10.14
C LEU A 758 -11.32 -3.00 9.90
N GLN A 759 -11.23 -1.84 10.54
CA GLN A 759 -12.17 -0.72 10.36
C GLN A 759 -12.09 -0.04 8.98
N SER A 760 -11.11 -0.38 8.16
CA SER A 760 -11.02 0.03 6.75
C SER A 760 -11.59 -1.01 5.80
N LEU A 761 -11.97 -2.19 6.31
CA LEU A 761 -12.30 -3.37 5.50
C LEU A 761 -13.69 -3.93 5.83
N PHE A 762 -14.14 -3.80 7.09
CA PHE A 762 -15.36 -4.41 7.61
C PHE A 762 -16.25 -3.39 8.34
N GLU A 763 -17.57 -3.58 8.22
CA GLU A 763 -18.58 -2.89 9.02
C GLU A 763 -19.47 -3.92 9.71
N SER A 764 -19.57 -3.87 11.05
CA SER A 764 -20.46 -4.76 11.82
C SER A 764 -20.31 -6.25 11.48
N GLY A 765 -19.09 -6.70 11.21
CA GLY A 765 -18.77 -8.09 10.86
C GLY A 765 -19.01 -8.46 9.39
N ARG A 766 -19.48 -7.54 8.55
CA ARG A 766 -19.61 -7.73 7.09
C ARG A 766 -18.47 -7.06 6.36
N THR A 767 -18.04 -7.66 5.25
CA THR A 767 -17.05 -7.07 4.34
C THR A 767 -17.60 -5.82 3.68
N TYR A 768 -16.93 -4.68 3.87
CA TYR A 768 -17.19 -3.47 3.11
C TYR A 768 -16.32 -3.41 1.85
N HIS A 769 -15.04 -3.79 1.94
CA HIS A 769 -14.21 -3.98 0.75
C HIS A 769 -14.55 -5.32 0.10
N GLU A 770 -14.80 -5.27 -1.21
CA GLU A 770 -15.05 -6.44 -2.06
C GLU A 770 -13.69 -6.91 -2.62
N PRO A 771 -13.20 -8.10 -2.23
CA PRO A 771 -11.88 -8.58 -2.62
C PRO A 771 -11.89 -9.07 -4.08
N LEU A 772 -11.71 -8.13 -5.01
CA LEU A 772 -11.58 -8.35 -6.45
C LEU A 772 -10.15 -8.03 -6.90
N ARG A 773 -9.56 -8.85 -7.78
CA ARG A 773 -8.32 -8.46 -8.47
C ARG A 773 -8.58 -7.27 -9.39
N LEU A 774 -7.61 -6.36 -9.47
CA LEU A 774 -7.73 -5.12 -10.23
C LEU A 774 -8.08 -5.39 -11.70
N LEU A 775 -9.11 -4.72 -12.21
CA LEU A 775 -9.43 -4.65 -13.63
C LEU A 775 -8.84 -3.38 -14.25
N THR A 776 -7.89 -3.53 -15.15
CA THR A 776 -7.36 -2.42 -15.96
C THR A 776 -8.16 -2.30 -17.26
N VAL A 777 -8.74 -1.13 -17.51
CA VAL A 777 -9.52 -0.82 -18.72
C VAL A 777 -8.79 0.25 -19.53
N VAL A 778 -8.44 -0.03 -20.78
CA VAL A 778 -7.64 0.90 -21.61
C VAL A 778 -8.31 1.17 -22.96
N GLN A 779 -8.45 2.45 -23.32
CA GLN A 779 -8.72 2.82 -24.72
C GLN A 779 -7.41 3.19 -25.41
N ALA A 780 -6.85 2.23 -26.15
CA ALA A 780 -5.63 2.40 -26.94
C ALA A 780 -5.51 1.24 -27.95
N PRO A 781 -4.84 1.46 -29.11
CA PRO A 781 -4.57 0.37 -30.05
C PRO A 781 -3.91 -0.83 -29.37
N ARG A 782 -4.52 -2.01 -29.46
CA ARG A 782 -4.04 -3.25 -28.81
C ARG A 782 -2.65 -3.65 -29.25
N VAL A 783 -2.27 -3.38 -30.50
CA VAL A 783 -0.90 -3.60 -31.00
C VAL A 783 0.12 -2.82 -30.18
N ARG A 784 -0.22 -1.59 -29.77
CA ARG A 784 0.62 -0.76 -28.90
C ARG A 784 0.64 -1.30 -27.47
N LEU A 785 -0.51 -1.71 -26.93
CA LEU A 785 -0.59 -2.38 -25.63
C LEU A 785 0.27 -3.64 -25.58
N ASP A 786 0.15 -4.52 -26.57
CA ASP A 786 0.95 -5.74 -26.67
C ASP A 786 2.45 -5.42 -26.75
N ALA A 787 2.84 -4.39 -27.51
CA ALA A 787 4.24 -3.95 -27.58
C ALA A 787 4.75 -3.44 -26.22
N VAL A 788 3.93 -2.72 -25.45
CA VAL A 788 4.26 -2.24 -24.09
C VAL A 788 4.38 -3.41 -23.12
N ILE A 789 3.44 -4.35 -23.13
CA ILE A 789 3.44 -5.52 -22.25
C ILE A 789 4.64 -6.42 -22.56
N ASN A 790 4.93 -6.64 -23.84
CA ASN A 790 6.02 -7.50 -24.25
C ASN A 790 7.41 -6.96 -23.89
N ARG A 791 7.63 -5.63 -23.88
CA ARG A 791 8.92 -5.06 -23.48
C ARG A 791 9.10 -4.94 -21.97
N ASN A 792 8.03 -5.09 -21.18
CA ASN A 792 8.05 -4.95 -19.72
C ASN A 792 7.72 -6.29 -19.02
N PRO A 793 8.73 -7.04 -18.51
CA PRO A 793 8.49 -8.32 -17.85
C PRO A 793 7.47 -8.26 -16.71
N VAL A 794 7.50 -7.20 -15.89
CA VAL A 794 6.55 -7.01 -14.79
C VAL A 794 5.11 -6.91 -15.29
N LEU A 795 4.85 -6.21 -16.41
CA LEU A 795 3.50 -6.11 -16.96
C LEU A 795 3.02 -7.46 -17.48
N ARG A 796 3.92 -8.22 -18.11
CA ARG A 796 3.61 -9.56 -18.59
C ARG A 796 3.28 -10.51 -17.44
N GLU A 797 4.11 -10.52 -16.40
CA GLU A 797 3.88 -11.26 -15.15
C GLU A 797 2.50 -10.94 -14.55
N LEU A 798 2.11 -9.65 -14.55
CA LEU A 798 0.82 -9.23 -13.99
C LEU A 798 -0.39 -9.61 -14.85
N PHE A 799 -0.36 -9.35 -16.15
CA PHE A 799 -1.50 -9.59 -17.03
C PHE A 799 -1.63 -11.06 -17.44
N ASP A 800 -0.55 -11.67 -17.92
CA ASP A 800 -0.58 -13.06 -18.40
C ASP A 800 -0.65 -14.04 -17.21
N GLY A 801 -0.02 -13.69 -16.08
CA GLY A 801 -0.17 -14.40 -14.80
C GLY A 801 -1.51 -14.15 -14.09
N GLN A 802 -2.39 -13.32 -14.65
CA GLN A 802 -3.71 -12.95 -14.11
C GLN A 802 -3.69 -12.41 -12.67
N TRP A 803 -2.66 -11.66 -12.31
CA TRP A 803 -2.69 -10.82 -11.10
C TRP A 803 -3.58 -9.59 -11.29
N VAL A 804 -3.66 -9.10 -12.53
CA VAL A 804 -4.46 -7.96 -12.97
C VAL A 804 -5.21 -8.36 -14.24
N HIS A 805 -6.50 -8.07 -14.31
CA HIS A 805 -7.29 -8.27 -15.54
C HIS A 805 -7.10 -7.11 -16.49
N LEU A 806 -7.16 -7.36 -17.80
CA LEU A 806 -7.03 -6.32 -18.82
C LEU A 806 -8.18 -6.38 -19.84
N ALA A 807 -8.90 -5.27 -19.95
CA ALA A 807 -9.86 -5.00 -21.01
C ALA A 807 -9.37 -3.83 -21.86
N ALA A 808 -9.50 -3.92 -23.18
CA ALA A 808 -9.13 -2.83 -24.07
C ALA A 808 -10.02 -2.74 -25.32
N ARG A 809 -10.09 -1.53 -25.89
CA ARG A 809 -10.64 -1.26 -27.23
C ARG A 809 -9.70 -0.32 -27.98
N ASP A 810 -9.64 -0.44 -29.31
CA ASP A 810 -8.68 0.33 -30.11
C ASP A 810 -9.14 1.80 -30.25
N ASP A 811 -10.44 2.02 -30.46
CA ASP A 811 -11.09 3.33 -30.50
C ASP A 811 -12.46 3.36 -29.80
N GLU A 812 -13.19 4.48 -29.88
CA GLU A 812 -14.49 4.67 -29.21
C GLU A 812 -15.66 3.90 -29.86
N HIS A 813 -15.51 3.45 -31.11
CA HIS A 813 -16.53 2.70 -31.86
C HIS A 813 -16.32 1.18 -31.78
N ASP A 814 -15.13 0.75 -31.37
CA ASP A 814 -14.81 -0.66 -31.19
C ASP A 814 -15.41 -1.25 -29.90
N THR A 815 -15.81 -2.51 -29.98
CA THR A 815 -16.21 -3.30 -28.82
C THR A 815 -15.01 -3.63 -27.93
N TRP A 816 -15.22 -3.66 -26.62
CA TRP A 816 -14.22 -4.13 -25.67
C TRP A 816 -13.73 -5.56 -25.96
N LYS A 817 -12.46 -5.80 -25.65
CA LYS A 817 -11.81 -7.11 -25.74
C LYS A 817 -11.09 -7.41 -24.43
N ILE A 818 -11.07 -8.67 -24.02
CA ILE A 818 -10.43 -9.15 -22.79
C ILE A 818 -9.14 -9.88 -23.15
N ARG A 819 -8.05 -9.58 -22.45
CA ARG A 819 -6.79 -10.32 -22.58
C ARG A 819 -6.83 -11.61 -21.77
N ARG A 820 -6.43 -12.72 -22.37
CA ARG A 820 -6.31 -14.04 -21.72
C ARG A 820 -4.89 -14.30 -21.22
N SER A 821 -4.72 -15.34 -20.40
CA SER A 821 -3.43 -15.70 -19.80
C SER A 821 -2.36 -16.14 -20.81
N ASP A 822 -2.77 -16.57 -22.02
CA ASP A 822 -1.86 -16.87 -23.13
C ASP A 822 -1.46 -15.63 -23.94
N GLY A 823 -1.94 -14.45 -23.53
CA GLY A 823 -1.72 -13.17 -24.20
C GLY A 823 -2.64 -12.90 -25.39
N SER A 824 -3.60 -13.79 -25.69
CA SER A 824 -4.59 -13.57 -26.75
C SER A 824 -5.68 -12.59 -26.32
N TRP A 825 -6.36 -11.99 -27.31
CA TRP A 825 -7.50 -11.08 -27.10
C TRP A 825 -8.79 -11.75 -27.58
N VAL A 826 -9.78 -11.83 -26.69
CA VAL A 826 -11.13 -12.30 -27.03
C VAL A 826 -12.11 -11.13 -27.02
N GLN A 827 -13.13 -11.16 -27.86
CA GLN A 827 -14.19 -10.17 -27.81
C GLN A 827 -14.96 -10.30 -26.49
N TRP A 828 -15.19 -9.18 -25.81
CA TRP A 828 -16.01 -9.17 -24.61
C TRP A 828 -17.46 -9.44 -24.99
N ARG A 829 -18.09 -10.36 -24.24
CA ARG A 829 -19.51 -10.68 -24.30
C ARG A 829 -19.98 -10.86 -22.85
N PRO A 830 -21.05 -10.18 -22.41
CA PRO A 830 -21.56 -10.36 -21.05
C PRO A 830 -21.98 -11.82 -20.80
N ALA A 831 -21.78 -12.34 -19.59
CA ALA A 831 -22.11 -13.72 -19.22
C ALA A 831 -23.56 -14.11 -19.61
N ALA A 832 -24.54 -13.21 -19.42
CA ALA A 832 -25.94 -13.42 -19.75
C ALA A 832 -26.23 -13.70 -21.25
N THR A 833 -25.29 -13.38 -22.16
CA THR A 833 -25.42 -13.66 -23.60
C THR A 833 -24.86 -15.03 -24.02
N TYR A 834 -24.12 -15.74 -23.16
CA TYR A 834 -23.53 -17.05 -23.52
C TYR A 834 -24.58 -18.17 -23.72
N THR A 835 -25.76 -18.07 -23.12
CA THR A 835 -26.82 -19.08 -23.21
C THR A 835 -27.62 -19.05 -24.53
N GLU A 836 -27.68 -17.91 -25.23
CA GLU A 836 -28.41 -17.81 -26.52
C GLU A 836 -27.66 -18.50 -27.68
N GLU A 837 -26.33 -18.52 -27.70
CA GLU A 837 -25.59 -19.17 -28.80
C GLU A 837 -25.43 -20.68 -28.61
N VAL A 838 -25.18 -21.18 -27.39
CA VAL A 838 -25.00 -22.62 -27.14
C VAL A 838 -26.28 -23.43 -27.41
N SER A 839 -27.44 -22.79 -27.28
CA SER A 839 -28.75 -23.41 -27.59
C SER A 839 -29.09 -23.47 -29.09
N THR A 840 -28.28 -22.85 -29.97
CA THR A 840 -28.51 -22.85 -31.44
C THR A 840 -27.66 -23.85 -32.23
N HIS A 841 -26.81 -24.64 -31.56
CA HIS A 841 -25.98 -25.68 -32.17
C HIS A 841 -26.29 -27.07 -31.60
N GLY A 842 -27.58 -27.40 -31.48
CA GLY A 842 -28.10 -28.74 -31.16
C GLY A 842 -28.78 -29.39 -32.36
#